data_AF-A0ABD0WMZ8-F1
#
_entry.id   AF-A0ABD0WMZ8-F1
#
_cell.length_a   1.000
_cell.length_b   1.000
_cell.length_c   1.000
_cell.angle_alpha   90.00
_cell.angle_beta   90.00
_cell.angle_gamma   90.00
#
_symmetry.space_group_name_H-M   'P 1'
#
loop_
_entity.id
_entity.type
_entity.pdbx_description
1 polymer ?
#
loop_
_entity_poly.entity_id
_entity_poly.type
_entity_poly.pdbx_seq_one_letter_code
_entity_poly.pdbx_strand_id
1 'polypeptide(L)'
;MEYTFKAVTHTPGIIIWRVEKLELVPVPDKSYGNFYEGDCYILLFTHKVGSSLSYDIHYWIGSQSSQDEQGAAAIYTIQLDEFLGSGPVQHREVQNFESDAFRGYFKQGIIYKKGGVASGMRHTEINSYDTQRLLHVKGKKRVIAMEVEVGWKSFNLGDVFLLDTGKTIIQWNGPDSNRQERIKGMLLAKDIRDRERGGRAEIGVIEGEDEGSSPQLMEILTSVLGERDFKLPSGIPDEEADQQQKSQLTLYHVSDAEGQMQVTEVATRPLVQDLLNHDDCYFLDQGGMKVFVWKGKRANKAERQAAMSRALEFIKLKGYPTSTNVETVNDGAESALFKQLFQRWTVKEQTVGLGKTSNVGRVANIIQEKFDATRMHMMPELAAQERMVDDGTGQVEVWRIENLELAPVETQWHGFFYGGDCYLVLYTYKVHSKINYLLYMWQGRHASQDEITASAFQAVALDERYGGQPVQVRVTMGKEPRHFMAMFKGKMVVFEGGTSRKGASDPEPPIRLFQVRGSDAYNTKAIEVPALAASLNSNDVYVLKSQSGIYLWCGKGSSGDERAMAKEVSSVIGQHSPAEEIVAEGQEPVEFWDLLGGKAPYANDKRLQQVILDHQPRLFECSNKTGRFVVTEVTQFTQDDLCEDDVMLLDTWDQVFLWVGNEANDVERKDAVVTTQEYLQTHPGSRDPDTPILLIKQGYEPPTFTGWFTTWDISKWSGGKTYEELKKDLGEVTPLVRITTEQNDGESRQVFQSFPAEDLIKKQTNELPEGVDPAHKEKHLSDSDFSAIFGMSKDQFASLPQWKQLKRVQINLLLNTAVEKSNLGHFTTGQDSTNSVQIPYRMNVFDRNINFDSLLKFSQISRSTQLHLKNVYSSLALCMFVAAAGAYVHVVTRFFQGGLLTMLGSLAMMAWLALTPHSPQTEKKRMGILSGFAFFTGLGLGPLMDYVISVNPSIIVTAFLGTSVVFVCFTLSALYAQRRSYLFLGGTLMSGLSVLLLASFLNMFLGSVFLFKVHVYLGLAIMCGFVLFDTQLIIEKAEMGDKDYIWHSVDLFLDFITIFRKLMVILAMNEKQDSKRKDRK
;
A
#
# COMPACT_ATOMS: atom_id res chain seq x y z
N MET A 1 -16.58 -27.81 4.43
CA MET A 1 -15.95 -26.68 5.14
C MET A 1 -14.54 -26.38 4.64
N GLU A 2 -13.55 -27.29 4.75
CA GLU A 2 -12.16 -27.01 4.31
C GLU A 2 -11.99 -26.64 2.83
N TYR A 3 -12.86 -27.11 1.92
CA TYR A 3 -12.77 -26.77 0.50
C TYR A 3 -13.20 -25.33 0.19
N THR A 4 -14.19 -24.80 0.94
CA THR A 4 -14.79 -23.47 0.70
C THR A 4 -13.86 -22.33 1.13
N PHE A 5 -13.11 -22.50 2.23
CA PHE A 5 -12.21 -21.48 2.76
C PHE A 5 -10.73 -21.68 2.40
N LYS A 6 -10.43 -22.52 1.40
CA LYS A 6 -9.06 -22.80 0.96
C LYS A 6 -8.29 -21.58 0.46
N ALA A 7 -9.01 -20.52 0.07
CA ALA A 7 -8.45 -19.24 -0.35
C ALA A 7 -8.01 -18.34 0.82
N VAL A 8 -8.45 -18.63 2.05
CA VAL A 8 -8.09 -17.86 3.25
C VAL A 8 -6.63 -18.13 3.60
N THR A 9 -5.77 -17.13 3.42
CA THR A 9 -4.34 -17.19 3.74
C THR A 9 -4.03 -16.36 4.99
N HIS A 10 -2.98 -16.72 5.74
CA HIS A 10 -2.46 -15.93 6.87
C HIS A 10 -1.65 -14.70 6.42
N THR A 11 -1.94 -14.15 5.25
CA THR A 11 -1.27 -12.98 4.67
C THR A 11 -2.17 -11.76 4.79
N PRO A 12 -1.66 -10.60 5.24
CA PRO A 12 -2.46 -9.38 5.26
C PRO A 12 -3.01 -9.03 3.87
N GLY A 13 -4.28 -8.62 3.80
CA GLY A 13 -4.97 -8.34 2.54
C GLY A 13 -6.49 -8.46 2.62
N ILE A 14 -7.16 -8.27 1.48
CA ILE A 14 -8.62 -8.35 1.33
C ILE A 14 -8.97 -9.54 0.43
N ILE A 15 -9.96 -10.33 0.84
CA ILE A 15 -10.56 -11.37 0.01
C ILE A 15 -12.07 -11.13 -0.04
N ILE A 16 -12.66 -11.14 -1.25
CA ILE A 16 -14.10 -10.91 -1.44
C ILE A 16 -14.73 -12.12 -2.12
N TRP A 17 -15.85 -12.58 -1.59
CA TRP A 17 -16.72 -13.59 -2.19
C TRP A 17 -18.10 -13.01 -2.48
N ARG A 18 -18.72 -13.46 -3.57
CA ARG A 18 -20.12 -13.24 -3.91
C ARG A 18 -20.91 -14.51 -3.59
N VAL A 19 -22.10 -14.35 -3.04
CA VAL A 19 -23.04 -15.47 -2.85
C VAL A 19 -23.74 -15.72 -4.18
N GLU A 20 -23.42 -16.83 -4.84
CA GLU A 20 -24.07 -17.25 -6.08
C GLU A 20 -24.77 -18.59 -5.88
N LYS A 21 -26.10 -18.62 -6.00
CA LYS A 21 -26.92 -19.83 -5.80
C LYS A 21 -26.63 -20.55 -4.48
N LEU A 22 -26.50 -19.77 -3.40
CA LEU A 22 -26.18 -20.23 -2.04
C LEU A 22 -24.77 -20.84 -1.87
N GLU A 23 -23.85 -20.61 -2.81
CA GLU A 23 -22.43 -20.96 -2.69
C GLU A 23 -21.54 -19.70 -2.72
N LEU A 24 -20.36 -19.77 -2.07
CA LEU A 24 -19.36 -18.68 -2.11
C LEU A 24 -18.47 -18.79 -3.35
N VAL A 25 -18.52 -17.77 -4.20
CA VAL A 25 -17.69 -17.65 -5.40
C VAL A 25 -16.70 -16.49 -5.22
N PRO A 26 -15.38 -16.69 -5.36
CA PRO A 26 -14.40 -15.62 -5.20
C PRO A 26 -14.56 -14.56 -6.30
N VAL A 27 -14.57 -13.30 -5.91
CA VAL A 27 -14.61 -12.15 -6.83
C VAL A 27 -13.18 -11.91 -7.36
N PRO A 28 -12.99 -11.66 -8.67
CA PRO A 28 -11.67 -11.31 -9.19
C PRO A 28 -11.16 -9.98 -8.63
N ASP A 29 -9.87 -9.90 -8.28
CA ASP A 29 -9.23 -8.70 -7.69
C ASP A 29 -9.48 -7.41 -8.49
N LYS A 30 -9.53 -7.50 -9.82
CA LYS A 30 -9.79 -6.33 -10.70
C LYS A 30 -11.18 -5.73 -10.51
N SER A 31 -12.12 -6.53 -10.02
CA SER A 31 -13.51 -6.17 -9.83
C SER A 31 -13.83 -5.73 -8.40
N TYR A 32 -12.85 -5.74 -7.48
CA TYR A 32 -13.04 -5.25 -6.12
C TYR A 32 -13.55 -3.80 -6.13
N GLY A 33 -14.58 -3.54 -5.32
CA GLY A 33 -15.30 -2.26 -5.30
C GLY A 33 -16.58 -2.24 -6.14
N ASN A 34 -16.81 -3.23 -6.99
CA ASN A 34 -18.07 -3.39 -7.73
C ASN A 34 -19.02 -4.34 -6.99
N PHE A 35 -20.22 -3.86 -6.66
CA PHE A 35 -21.24 -4.65 -5.98
C PHE A 35 -22.56 -4.61 -6.75
N TYR A 36 -23.18 -5.75 -6.98
CA TYR A 36 -24.49 -5.86 -7.60
C TYR A 36 -25.58 -5.66 -6.54
N GLU A 37 -26.55 -4.80 -6.83
CA GLU A 37 -27.65 -4.48 -5.91
C GLU A 37 -28.53 -5.70 -5.58
N GLY A 38 -28.59 -6.67 -6.49
CA GLY A 38 -29.36 -7.89 -6.34
C GLY A 38 -28.67 -9.01 -5.56
N ASP A 39 -27.47 -8.81 -5.03
CA ASP A 39 -26.66 -9.89 -4.43
C ASP A 39 -26.16 -9.58 -3.02
N CYS A 40 -25.59 -10.60 -2.39
CA CYS A 40 -24.85 -10.49 -1.12
C CYS A 40 -23.39 -10.90 -1.30
N TYR A 41 -22.51 -10.27 -0.52
CA TYR A 41 -21.08 -10.48 -0.58
C TYR A 41 -20.50 -10.70 0.83
N ILE A 42 -19.36 -11.39 0.89
CA ILE A 42 -18.57 -11.54 2.12
C ILE A 42 -17.16 -11.05 1.83
N LEU A 43 -16.64 -10.19 2.69
CA LEU A 43 -15.30 -9.64 2.63
C LEU A 43 -14.56 -10.03 3.91
N LEU A 44 -13.38 -10.62 3.75
CA LEU A 44 -12.44 -10.86 4.84
C LEU A 44 -11.26 -9.91 4.70
N PHE A 45 -11.06 -9.07 5.71
CA PHE A 45 -9.87 -8.24 5.84
C PHE A 45 -8.95 -8.83 6.90
N THR A 46 -7.69 -9.08 6.52
CA THR A 46 -6.66 -9.58 7.42
C THR A 46 -5.60 -8.50 7.63
N HIS A 47 -5.36 -8.10 8.87
CA HIS A 47 -4.32 -7.14 9.21
C HIS A 47 -3.42 -7.66 10.34
N LYS A 48 -2.17 -7.17 10.37
CA LYS A 48 -1.17 -7.60 11.34
C LYS A 48 -1.06 -6.59 12.46
N VAL A 49 -1.29 -7.03 13.70
CA VAL A 49 -1.14 -6.21 14.91
C VAL A 49 0.04 -6.79 15.71
N GLY A 50 1.20 -6.14 15.62
CA GLY A 50 2.45 -6.63 16.22
C GLY A 50 2.87 -7.99 15.66
N SER A 51 2.89 -9.04 16.49
CA SER A 51 3.19 -10.42 16.08
C SER A 51 1.96 -11.29 15.78
N SER A 52 0.74 -10.79 16.03
CA SER A 52 -0.53 -11.49 15.83
C SER A 52 -1.28 -10.99 14.59
N LEU A 53 -2.15 -11.84 14.04
CA LEU A 53 -3.10 -11.47 12.98
C LEU A 53 -4.46 -11.17 13.62
N SER A 54 -5.11 -10.13 13.10
CA SER A 54 -6.48 -9.76 13.42
C SER A 54 -7.31 -9.81 12.14
N TYR A 55 -8.60 -10.11 12.29
CA TYR A 55 -9.51 -10.42 11.20
C TYR A 55 -10.81 -9.65 11.35
N ASP A 56 -11.25 -9.01 10.27
CA ASP A 56 -12.56 -8.38 10.15
C ASP A 56 -13.34 -9.07 9.04
N ILE A 57 -14.54 -9.56 9.36
CA ILE A 57 -15.46 -10.19 8.40
C ILE A 57 -16.61 -9.24 8.17
N HIS A 58 -16.75 -8.73 6.96
CA HIS A 58 -17.89 -7.92 6.54
C HIS A 58 -18.77 -8.76 5.65
N TYR A 59 -20.09 -8.71 5.84
CA TYR A 59 -21.02 -9.21 4.83
C TYR A 59 -21.92 -8.07 4.37
N TRP A 60 -21.90 -7.84 3.07
CA TRP A 60 -22.58 -6.73 2.42
C TRP A 60 -23.86 -7.21 1.75
N ILE A 61 -24.93 -6.45 1.95
CA ILE A 61 -26.29 -6.76 1.47
C ILE A 61 -26.73 -5.71 0.47
N GLY A 62 -26.98 -6.14 -0.77
CA GLY A 62 -27.56 -5.30 -1.81
C GLY A 62 -29.03 -4.99 -1.55
N SER A 63 -29.47 -3.81 -1.99
CA SER A 63 -30.84 -3.31 -1.77
C SER A 63 -31.94 -4.15 -2.41
N GLN A 64 -31.62 -4.90 -3.48
CA GLN A 64 -32.53 -5.79 -4.21
C GLN A 64 -32.23 -7.28 -3.99
N SER A 65 -31.36 -7.61 -3.02
CA SER A 65 -30.95 -8.99 -2.75
C SER A 65 -32.07 -9.86 -2.17
N SER A 66 -32.07 -11.14 -2.50
CA SER A 66 -33.08 -12.08 -2.02
C SER A 66 -32.88 -12.46 -0.55
N GLN A 67 -33.96 -12.80 0.17
CA GLN A 67 -33.86 -13.25 1.57
C GLN A 67 -33.01 -14.51 1.73
N ASP A 68 -33.06 -15.41 0.75
CA ASP A 68 -32.28 -16.64 0.77
C ASP A 68 -30.77 -16.35 0.65
N GLU A 69 -30.37 -15.41 -0.21
CA GLU A 69 -28.96 -14.97 -0.35
C GLU A 69 -28.47 -14.21 0.90
N GLN A 70 -29.32 -13.36 1.49
CA GLN A 70 -29.01 -12.69 2.76
C GLN A 70 -28.81 -13.71 3.89
N GLY A 71 -29.67 -14.72 3.96
CA GLY A 71 -29.55 -15.82 4.91
C GLY A 71 -28.27 -16.63 4.70
N ALA A 72 -27.94 -16.96 3.45
CA ALA A 72 -26.71 -17.65 3.11
C ALA A 72 -25.46 -16.84 3.48
N ALA A 73 -25.43 -15.54 3.20
CA ALA A 73 -24.32 -14.67 3.57
C ALA A 73 -24.07 -14.67 5.08
N ALA A 74 -25.14 -14.54 5.89
CA ALA A 74 -25.05 -14.58 7.34
C ALA A 74 -24.54 -15.94 7.86
N ILE A 75 -25.03 -17.06 7.30
CA ILE A 75 -24.57 -18.41 7.66
C ILE A 75 -23.08 -18.58 7.36
N TYR A 76 -22.63 -18.14 6.18
CA TYR A 76 -21.23 -18.25 5.79
C TYR A 76 -20.31 -17.36 6.64
N THR A 77 -20.75 -16.17 7.05
CA THR A 77 -20.00 -15.32 8.00
C THR A 77 -19.79 -16.04 9.34
N ILE A 78 -20.81 -16.72 9.86
CA ILE A 78 -20.70 -17.51 11.10
C ILE A 78 -19.74 -18.69 10.92
N GLN A 79 -19.82 -19.41 9.79
CA GLN A 79 -18.91 -20.52 9.51
C GLN A 79 -17.46 -20.06 9.34
N LEU A 80 -17.24 -18.90 8.72
CA LEU A 80 -15.91 -18.31 8.55
C LEU A 80 -15.32 -17.85 9.89
N ASP A 81 -16.14 -17.26 10.75
CA ASP A 81 -15.77 -16.91 12.13
C ASP A 81 -15.32 -18.14 12.93
N GLU A 82 -16.10 -19.23 12.90
CA GLU A 82 -15.76 -20.48 13.58
C GLU A 82 -14.47 -21.11 13.02
N PHE A 83 -14.29 -21.05 11.70
CA PHE A 83 -13.05 -21.51 11.04
C PHE A 83 -11.81 -20.74 11.48
N LEU A 84 -11.95 -19.43 11.77
CA LEU A 84 -10.89 -18.55 12.27
C LEU A 84 -10.77 -18.56 13.80
N GLY A 85 -11.45 -19.48 14.49
CA GLY A 85 -11.37 -19.67 15.93
C GLY A 85 -12.17 -18.67 16.76
N SER A 86 -13.21 -18.06 16.17
CA SER A 86 -14.09 -17.06 16.82
C SER A 86 -13.36 -15.85 17.41
N GLY A 87 -12.21 -15.52 16.84
CA GLY A 87 -11.47 -14.28 17.07
C GLY A 87 -11.86 -13.08 16.18
N PRO A 88 -12.39 -13.25 14.95
CA PRO A 88 -12.73 -12.11 14.09
C PRO A 88 -13.83 -11.18 14.64
N VAL A 89 -13.81 -9.92 14.22
CA VAL A 89 -14.92 -8.96 14.38
C VAL A 89 -15.84 -9.09 13.18
N GLN A 90 -17.17 -9.14 13.40
CA GLN A 90 -18.14 -9.32 12.30
C GLN A 90 -18.93 -8.04 12.08
N HIS A 91 -19.08 -7.64 10.82
CA HIS A 91 -19.73 -6.41 10.41
C HIS A 91 -20.86 -6.70 9.42
N ARG A 92 -22.05 -6.21 9.71
CA ARG A 92 -23.19 -6.20 8.77
C ARG A 92 -23.19 -4.88 8.00
N GLU A 93 -23.01 -4.97 6.69
CA GLU A 93 -22.98 -3.82 5.79
C GLU A 93 -24.20 -3.85 4.87
N VAL A 94 -24.88 -2.71 4.73
CA VAL A 94 -26.05 -2.56 3.86
C VAL A 94 -25.74 -1.51 2.81
N GLN A 95 -26.16 -1.75 1.56
CA GLN A 95 -25.97 -0.81 0.45
C GLN A 95 -26.37 0.62 0.86
N ASN A 96 -25.49 1.59 0.57
CA ASN A 96 -25.60 3.02 0.90
C ASN A 96 -25.38 3.39 2.38
N PHE A 97 -25.35 2.41 3.27
CA PHE A 97 -25.18 2.60 4.72
C PHE A 97 -23.98 1.81 5.25
N GLU A 98 -22.96 1.59 4.44
CA GLU A 98 -21.76 0.86 4.85
C GLU A 98 -20.97 1.59 5.95
N SER A 99 -20.34 0.82 6.82
CA SER A 99 -19.45 1.34 7.86
C SER A 99 -18.24 2.06 7.26
N ASP A 100 -17.68 3.00 8.03
CA ASP A 100 -16.48 3.71 7.58
C ASP A 100 -15.28 2.79 7.38
N ALA A 101 -15.22 1.69 8.13
CA ALA A 101 -14.22 0.63 7.98
C ALA A 101 -14.35 -0.06 6.62
N PHE A 102 -15.55 -0.50 6.25
CA PHE A 102 -15.80 -1.16 4.96
C PHE A 102 -15.51 -0.24 3.77
N ARG A 103 -15.98 1.02 3.85
CA ARG A 103 -15.71 2.04 2.83
C ARG A 103 -14.21 2.34 2.71
N GLY A 104 -13.47 2.32 3.83
CA GLY A 104 -12.03 2.55 3.87
C GLY A 104 -11.20 1.56 3.04
N TYR A 105 -11.73 0.36 2.79
CA TYR A 105 -11.09 -0.65 1.94
C TYR A 105 -11.10 -0.29 0.45
N PHE A 106 -12.03 0.56 0.00
CA PHE A 106 -12.24 0.92 -1.39
C PHE A 106 -11.96 2.41 -1.63
N LYS A 107 -10.67 2.82 -1.58
CA LYS A 107 -10.25 4.22 -1.78
C LYS A 107 -10.72 4.83 -3.11
N GLN A 108 -10.90 4.01 -4.14
CA GLN A 108 -11.44 4.42 -5.45
C GLN A 108 -12.96 4.60 -5.47
N GLY A 109 -13.63 4.40 -4.33
CA GLY A 109 -15.09 4.45 -4.22
C GLY A 109 -15.71 3.06 -4.42
N ILE A 110 -16.98 2.95 -4.06
CA ILE A 110 -17.81 1.77 -4.29
C ILE A 110 -18.74 2.06 -5.47
N ILE A 111 -18.90 1.08 -6.37
CA ILE A 111 -19.77 1.16 -7.54
C ILE A 111 -20.90 0.16 -7.37
N TYR A 112 -22.15 0.65 -7.35
CA TYR A 112 -23.34 -0.20 -7.36
C TYR A 112 -23.79 -0.49 -8.79
N LYS A 113 -23.93 -1.76 -9.13
CA LYS A 113 -24.38 -2.25 -10.45
C LYS A 113 -25.78 -2.82 -10.34
N LYS A 114 -26.67 -2.46 -11.27
CA LYS A 114 -28.02 -3.05 -11.33
C LYS A 114 -27.98 -4.54 -11.68
N GLY A 115 -28.96 -5.28 -11.20
CA GLY A 115 -29.09 -6.73 -11.41
C GLY A 115 -28.36 -7.57 -10.36
N GLY A 116 -28.17 -8.86 -10.66
CA GLY A 116 -27.52 -9.83 -9.79
C GLY A 116 -27.56 -11.26 -10.35
N VAL A 117 -27.36 -12.26 -9.50
CA VAL A 117 -27.37 -13.69 -9.85
C VAL A 117 -28.74 -14.10 -10.38
N ALA A 118 -29.82 -13.59 -9.77
CA ALA A 118 -31.19 -13.85 -10.20
C ALA A 118 -31.49 -13.31 -11.62
N SER A 119 -30.84 -12.21 -12.03
CA SER A 119 -30.98 -11.63 -13.37
C SER A 119 -29.95 -12.18 -14.38
N GLY A 120 -29.12 -13.16 -13.98
CA GLY A 120 -28.14 -13.82 -14.85
C GLY A 120 -26.81 -13.07 -15.03
N MET A 121 -26.58 -11.97 -14.30
CA MET A 121 -25.38 -11.12 -14.46
C MET A 121 -24.16 -11.74 -13.75
N ARG A 122 -23.01 -11.77 -14.44
CA ARG A 122 -21.72 -12.24 -13.90
C ARG A 122 -20.65 -11.14 -13.99
N HIS A 123 -19.69 -11.15 -13.07
CA HIS A 123 -18.56 -10.19 -13.05
C HIS A 123 -17.64 -10.25 -14.29
N THR A 124 -17.75 -11.29 -15.14
CA THR A 124 -16.80 -11.59 -16.22
C THR A 124 -17.16 -11.05 -17.61
N GLU A 125 -17.98 -10.00 -17.72
CA GLU A 125 -18.30 -9.39 -19.01
C GLU A 125 -17.25 -8.36 -19.42
N ILE A 126 -16.15 -8.81 -20.06
CA ILE A 126 -15.01 -7.95 -20.43
C ILE A 126 -15.10 -7.42 -21.89
N ASN A 127 -16.24 -7.57 -22.58
CA ASN A 127 -16.37 -7.10 -23.98
C ASN A 127 -17.82 -6.74 -24.40
N SER A 128 -18.67 -6.21 -23.51
CA SER A 128 -19.97 -5.66 -23.93
C SER A 128 -19.78 -4.24 -24.49
N TYR A 129 -19.97 -4.08 -25.80
CA TYR A 129 -20.06 -2.76 -26.44
C TYR A 129 -21.50 -2.23 -26.51
N ASP A 130 -22.48 -3.05 -26.17
CA ASP A 130 -23.90 -2.72 -26.08
C ASP A 130 -24.27 -2.41 -24.61
N THR A 131 -23.61 -1.40 -24.02
CA THR A 131 -23.89 -0.96 -22.65
C THR A 131 -24.37 0.48 -22.68
N GLN A 132 -25.53 0.73 -22.07
CA GLN A 132 -26.10 2.06 -21.91
C GLN A 132 -26.57 2.21 -20.46
N ARG A 133 -25.87 3.02 -19.68
CA ARG A 133 -26.18 3.27 -18.26
C ARG A 133 -25.77 4.67 -17.83
N LEU A 134 -26.39 5.18 -16.77
CA LEU A 134 -26.10 6.48 -16.19
C LEU A 134 -25.65 6.29 -14.74
N LEU A 135 -24.50 6.84 -14.38
CA LEU A 135 -23.98 6.83 -13.01
C LEU A 135 -24.13 8.22 -12.40
N HIS A 136 -24.71 8.30 -11.22
CA HIS A 136 -24.77 9.49 -10.40
C HIS A 136 -23.62 9.46 -9.39
N VAL A 137 -22.74 10.44 -9.49
CA VAL A 137 -21.53 10.61 -8.68
C VAL A 137 -21.80 11.71 -7.65
N LYS A 138 -21.92 11.31 -6.39
CA LYS A 138 -22.31 12.19 -5.29
C LYS A 138 -21.47 11.94 -4.05
N GLY A 139 -21.22 13.02 -3.31
CA GLY A 139 -20.73 12.99 -1.95
C GLY A 139 -19.49 13.85 -1.78
N LYS A 140 -19.42 14.56 -0.65
CA LYS A 140 -18.31 15.49 -0.37
C LYS A 140 -17.02 14.77 0.04
N LYS A 141 -17.03 13.99 1.13
CA LYS A 141 -15.82 13.36 1.72
C LYS A 141 -15.44 12.02 1.09
N ARG A 142 -16.44 11.25 0.65
CA ARG A 142 -16.30 9.92 0.06
C ARG A 142 -17.28 9.81 -1.10
N VAL A 143 -16.83 10.25 -2.27
CA VAL A 143 -17.63 10.28 -3.48
C VAL A 143 -18.00 8.85 -3.90
N ILE A 144 -19.30 8.58 -4.00
CA ILE A 144 -19.90 7.29 -4.39
C ILE A 144 -20.49 7.43 -5.78
N ALA A 145 -20.45 6.36 -6.58
CA ALA A 145 -21.11 6.30 -7.88
C ALA A 145 -22.22 5.23 -7.87
N MET A 146 -23.44 5.65 -8.18
CA MET A 146 -24.62 4.78 -8.20
C MET A 146 -25.28 4.77 -9.58
N GLU A 147 -25.72 3.60 -10.04
CA GLU A 147 -26.41 3.49 -11.32
C GLU A 147 -27.88 3.96 -11.22
N VAL A 148 -28.23 5.01 -11.96
CA VAL A 148 -29.56 5.65 -11.94
C VAL A 148 -30.32 5.39 -13.24
N GLU A 149 -31.58 5.84 -13.32
CA GLU A 149 -32.38 5.76 -14.55
C GLU A 149 -31.76 6.66 -15.64
N VAL A 150 -31.64 6.14 -16.86
CA VAL A 150 -31.07 6.86 -18.01
C VAL A 150 -32.10 7.87 -18.53
N GLY A 151 -32.14 9.06 -17.92
CA GLY A 151 -33.03 10.15 -18.32
C GLY A 151 -32.77 11.45 -17.55
N TRP A 152 -33.21 12.58 -18.11
CA TRP A 152 -33.02 13.91 -17.52
C TRP A 152 -33.61 14.09 -16.11
N LYS A 153 -34.58 13.25 -15.73
CA LYS A 153 -35.18 13.27 -14.38
C LYS A 153 -34.21 12.88 -13.27
N SER A 154 -33.13 12.17 -13.60
CA SER A 154 -32.10 11.75 -12.64
C SER A 154 -31.06 12.84 -12.37
N PHE A 155 -30.95 13.85 -13.24
CA PHE A 155 -29.94 14.90 -13.14
C PHE A 155 -30.33 15.98 -12.13
N ASN A 156 -29.33 16.59 -11.51
CA ASN A 156 -29.49 17.77 -10.66
C ASN A 156 -28.29 18.72 -10.83
N LEU A 157 -28.43 19.98 -10.39
CA LEU A 157 -27.40 21.00 -10.59
C LEU A 157 -26.18 20.85 -9.66
N GLY A 158 -26.28 20.06 -8.59
CA GLY A 158 -25.29 19.99 -7.51
C GLY A 158 -24.34 18.80 -7.53
N ASP A 159 -24.54 17.83 -8.44
CA ASP A 159 -23.77 16.59 -8.46
C ASP A 159 -23.15 16.32 -9.85
N VAL A 160 -22.32 15.28 -9.96
CA VAL A 160 -21.67 14.87 -11.23
C VAL A 160 -22.35 13.60 -11.77
N PHE A 161 -22.48 13.48 -13.09
CA PHE A 161 -23.11 12.34 -13.74
C PHE A 161 -22.23 11.76 -14.85
N LEU A 162 -22.12 10.43 -14.95
CA LEU A 162 -21.40 9.74 -16.02
C LEU A 162 -22.39 8.93 -16.87
N LEU A 163 -22.62 9.35 -18.12
CA LEU A 163 -23.34 8.56 -19.11
C LEU A 163 -22.36 7.65 -19.85
N ASP A 164 -22.57 6.35 -19.74
CA ASP A 164 -21.74 5.33 -20.38
C ASP A 164 -22.52 4.66 -21.51
N THR A 165 -22.08 4.89 -22.76
CA THR A 165 -22.70 4.35 -24.00
C THR A 165 -21.87 3.24 -24.63
N GLY A 166 -20.95 2.62 -23.88
CA GLY A 166 -20.08 1.55 -24.38
C GLY A 166 -18.82 2.08 -25.07
N LYS A 167 -18.99 2.84 -26.16
CA LYS A 167 -17.88 3.43 -26.94
C LYS A 167 -17.41 4.77 -26.39
N THR A 168 -18.32 5.52 -25.79
CA THR A 168 -18.05 6.86 -25.24
C THR A 168 -18.59 6.94 -23.82
N ILE A 169 -17.84 7.60 -22.95
CA ILE A 169 -18.21 7.90 -21.57
C ILE A 169 -18.27 9.42 -21.46
N ILE A 170 -19.45 9.96 -21.15
CA ILE A 170 -19.69 11.40 -21.04
C ILE A 170 -19.84 11.76 -19.57
N GLN A 171 -18.94 12.58 -19.06
CA GLN A 171 -19.06 13.20 -17.74
C GLN A 171 -19.79 14.55 -17.88
N TRP A 172 -20.92 14.70 -17.22
CA TRP A 172 -21.64 15.97 -17.09
C TRP A 172 -21.46 16.48 -15.66
N ASN A 173 -20.94 17.70 -15.51
CA ASN A 173 -20.74 18.34 -14.21
C ASN A 173 -21.86 19.33 -13.94
N GLY A 174 -22.60 19.15 -12.84
CA GLY A 174 -23.55 20.17 -12.38
C GLY A 174 -22.87 21.51 -12.10
N PRO A 175 -23.51 22.65 -12.38
CA PRO A 175 -22.96 23.98 -12.06
C PRO A 175 -22.54 24.15 -10.60
N ASP A 176 -23.32 23.58 -9.68
CA ASP A 176 -23.12 23.68 -8.25
C ASP A 176 -22.31 22.47 -7.70
N SER A 177 -21.78 21.61 -8.57
CA SER A 177 -21.01 20.41 -8.18
C SER A 177 -19.62 20.75 -7.65
N ASN A 178 -19.18 20.02 -6.63
CA ASN A 178 -17.93 20.32 -5.94
C ASN A 178 -16.70 19.76 -6.69
N ARG A 179 -15.52 20.35 -6.44
CA ARG A 179 -14.25 19.99 -7.12
C ARG A 179 -13.87 18.51 -6.92
N GLN A 180 -14.16 17.93 -5.76
CA GLN A 180 -13.80 16.53 -5.46
C GLN A 180 -14.69 15.55 -6.25
N GLU A 181 -15.99 15.82 -6.38
CA GLU A 181 -16.91 15.06 -7.22
C GLU A 181 -16.48 15.07 -8.69
N ARG A 182 -16.10 16.25 -9.22
CA ARG A 182 -15.63 16.40 -10.62
C ARG A 182 -14.36 15.58 -10.88
N ILE A 183 -13.39 15.61 -9.97
CA ILE A 183 -12.15 14.82 -10.06
C ILE A 183 -12.45 13.32 -9.93
N LYS A 184 -13.33 12.92 -9.00
CA LYS A 184 -13.69 11.51 -8.83
C LYS A 184 -14.44 10.96 -10.04
N GLY A 185 -15.42 11.70 -10.57
CA GLY A 185 -16.14 11.34 -11.79
C GLY A 185 -15.16 11.07 -12.93
N MET A 186 -14.12 11.90 -13.05
CA MET A 186 -13.07 11.73 -14.06
C MET A 186 -12.21 10.49 -13.83
N LEU A 187 -11.77 10.25 -12.59
CA LEU A 187 -11.01 9.05 -12.23
C LEU A 187 -11.83 7.77 -12.48
N LEU A 188 -13.12 7.81 -12.16
CA LEU A 188 -14.05 6.72 -12.38
C LEU A 188 -14.26 6.47 -13.89
N ALA A 189 -14.44 7.51 -14.70
CA ALA A 189 -14.55 7.39 -16.15
C ALA A 189 -13.28 6.74 -16.76
N LYS A 190 -12.09 7.14 -16.29
CA LYS A 190 -10.81 6.51 -16.68
C LYS A 190 -10.74 5.05 -16.26
N ASP A 191 -11.18 4.71 -15.05
CA ASP A 191 -11.17 3.33 -14.57
C ASP A 191 -12.12 2.43 -15.38
N ILE A 192 -13.33 2.92 -15.70
CA ILE A 192 -14.28 2.22 -16.59
C ILE A 192 -13.66 2.00 -17.96
N ARG A 193 -13.06 3.04 -18.55
CA ARG A 193 -12.34 2.92 -19.84
C ARG A 193 -11.24 1.85 -19.78
N ASP A 194 -10.38 1.91 -18.78
CA ASP A 194 -9.16 1.10 -18.73
C ASP A 194 -9.44 -0.34 -18.30
N ARG A 195 -10.26 -0.54 -17.26
CA ARG A 195 -10.57 -1.87 -16.71
C ARG A 195 -11.72 -2.57 -17.40
N GLU A 196 -12.82 -1.86 -17.70
CA GLU A 196 -14.01 -2.48 -18.29
C GLU A 196 -13.96 -2.51 -19.83
N ARG A 197 -13.33 -1.51 -20.46
CA ARG A 197 -13.26 -1.40 -21.94
C ARG A 197 -11.89 -1.72 -22.54
N GLY A 198 -10.90 -1.99 -21.69
CA GLY A 198 -9.53 -2.29 -22.11
C GLY A 198 -8.85 -1.12 -22.81
N GLY A 199 -9.14 0.11 -22.38
CA GLY A 199 -8.53 1.35 -22.89
C GLY A 199 -9.14 1.89 -24.18
N ARG A 200 -10.23 1.29 -24.71
CA ARG A 200 -10.76 1.57 -26.07
C ARG A 200 -11.96 2.52 -26.12
N ALA A 201 -12.42 3.03 -24.97
CA ALA A 201 -13.54 3.98 -24.92
C ALA A 201 -13.04 5.43 -24.86
N GLU A 202 -13.77 6.35 -25.47
CA GLU A 202 -13.48 7.79 -25.42
C GLU A 202 -14.16 8.42 -24.21
N ILE A 203 -13.51 9.42 -23.58
CA ILE A 203 -14.06 10.15 -22.43
C ILE A 203 -14.28 11.60 -22.86
N GLY A 204 -15.52 12.08 -22.76
CA GLY A 204 -15.90 13.47 -23.00
C GLY A 204 -16.40 14.13 -21.71
N VAL A 205 -16.22 15.45 -21.58
CA VAL A 205 -16.67 16.22 -20.41
C VAL A 205 -17.52 17.40 -20.85
N ILE A 206 -18.65 17.61 -20.18
CA ILE A 206 -19.57 18.72 -20.37
C ILE A 206 -19.67 19.48 -19.04
N GLU A 207 -19.38 20.78 -19.05
CA GLU A 207 -19.63 21.65 -17.90
C GLU A 207 -21.07 22.17 -18.00
N GLY A 208 -21.90 21.95 -16.97
CA GLY A 208 -23.27 22.47 -16.94
C GLY A 208 -23.36 23.99 -16.97
N GLU A 209 -22.27 24.69 -16.59
CA GLU A 209 -22.15 26.16 -16.65
C GLU A 209 -21.97 26.67 -18.08
N ASP A 210 -21.43 25.84 -18.97
CA ASP A 210 -21.14 26.17 -20.38
C ASP A 210 -21.38 24.95 -21.29
N GLU A 211 -22.64 24.48 -21.34
CA GLU A 211 -23.02 23.35 -22.22
C GLU A 211 -22.74 23.66 -23.71
N GLY A 212 -22.63 24.95 -24.06
CA GLY A 212 -22.31 25.44 -25.41
C GLY A 212 -20.87 25.18 -25.86
N SER A 213 -19.94 24.90 -24.94
CA SER A 213 -18.54 24.60 -25.27
C SER A 213 -18.36 23.25 -25.95
N SER A 214 -19.34 22.35 -25.86
CA SER A 214 -19.24 20.97 -26.34
C SER A 214 -20.49 20.49 -27.09
N PRO A 215 -20.85 21.15 -28.22
CA PRO A 215 -22.10 20.88 -28.93
C PRO A 215 -22.22 19.44 -29.44
N GLN A 216 -21.10 18.79 -29.77
CA GLN A 216 -21.06 17.40 -30.24
C GLN A 216 -21.36 16.40 -29.12
N LEU A 217 -20.86 16.64 -27.91
CA LEU A 217 -21.17 15.81 -26.74
C LEU A 217 -22.62 16.00 -26.30
N MET A 218 -23.14 17.23 -26.40
CA MET A 218 -24.56 17.52 -26.17
C MET A 218 -25.48 16.86 -27.21
N GLU A 219 -25.06 16.74 -28.48
CA GLU A 219 -25.81 16.00 -29.50
C GLU A 219 -25.92 14.50 -29.13
N ILE A 220 -24.81 13.88 -28.69
CA ILE A 220 -24.81 12.49 -28.21
C ILE A 220 -25.67 12.33 -26.95
N LEU A 221 -25.52 13.24 -25.98
CA LEU A 221 -26.30 13.24 -24.74
C LEU A 221 -27.81 13.36 -25.03
N THR A 222 -28.20 14.25 -25.94
CA THR A 222 -29.60 14.45 -26.36
C THR A 222 -30.14 13.26 -27.16
N SER A 223 -29.30 12.61 -27.98
CA SER A 223 -29.68 11.39 -28.72
C SER A 223 -30.03 10.22 -27.79
N VAL A 224 -29.45 10.20 -26.59
CA VAL A 224 -29.62 9.14 -25.59
C VAL A 224 -30.72 9.49 -24.58
N LEU A 225 -30.76 10.74 -24.09
CA LEU A 225 -31.67 11.17 -23.01
C LEU A 225 -32.95 11.86 -23.50
N GLY A 226 -33.03 12.26 -24.77
CA GLY A 226 -34.10 13.09 -25.33
C GLY A 226 -33.90 14.60 -25.12
N GLU A 227 -34.82 15.42 -25.63
CA GLU A 227 -34.81 16.88 -25.40
C GLU A 227 -35.12 17.22 -23.94
N ARG A 228 -34.45 18.26 -23.41
CA ARG A 228 -34.62 18.73 -22.03
C ARG A 228 -35.72 19.80 -21.97
N ASP A 229 -36.93 19.39 -21.57
CA ASP A 229 -38.12 20.27 -21.53
C ASP A 229 -38.31 21.04 -20.20
N PHE A 230 -37.46 20.81 -19.19
CA PHE A 230 -37.61 21.38 -17.86
C PHE A 230 -36.27 21.77 -17.22
N LYS A 231 -36.31 22.69 -16.25
CA LYS A 231 -35.13 23.08 -15.47
C LYS A 231 -34.80 21.99 -14.45
N LEU A 232 -33.52 21.62 -14.38
CA LEU A 232 -33.04 20.64 -13.40
C LEU A 232 -33.20 21.18 -11.97
N PRO A 233 -33.56 20.31 -11.00
CA PRO A 233 -33.64 20.69 -9.60
C PRO A 233 -32.24 20.97 -9.02
N SER A 234 -32.17 21.82 -8.00
CA SER A 234 -30.99 21.92 -7.14
C SER A 234 -30.77 20.59 -6.42
N GLY A 235 -29.51 20.19 -6.24
CA GLY A 235 -29.17 18.96 -5.52
C GLY A 235 -29.70 18.97 -4.09
N ILE A 236 -30.07 17.79 -3.57
CA ILE A 236 -30.42 17.62 -2.16
C ILE A 236 -29.13 17.84 -1.35
N PRO A 237 -29.09 18.79 -0.39
CA PRO A 237 -27.97 18.93 0.54
C PRO A 237 -27.76 17.63 1.30
N ASP A 238 -26.51 17.17 1.43
CA ASP A 238 -26.12 15.92 2.11
C ASP A 238 -26.44 15.91 3.65
N GLU A 239 -27.23 16.88 4.13
CA GLU A 239 -27.30 17.35 5.52
C GLU A 239 -28.47 16.77 6.34
N GLU A 240 -29.61 16.37 5.77
CA GLU A 240 -30.84 16.19 6.57
C GLU A 240 -31.14 14.79 7.12
N ALA A 241 -30.49 13.72 6.64
CA ALA A 241 -30.75 12.35 7.14
C ALA A 241 -29.84 11.93 8.31
N ASP A 242 -28.66 12.55 8.42
CA ASP A 242 -27.54 12.01 9.21
C ASP A 242 -27.39 12.70 10.59
N GLN A 243 -28.12 13.78 10.82
CA GLN A 243 -27.94 14.70 11.96
C GLN A 243 -28.90 14.48 13.15
N GLN A 244 -30.04 13.78 12.98
CA GLN A 244 -31.02 13.63 14.08
C GLN A 244 -30.90 12.36 14.93
N GLN A 245 -30.01 11.39 14.59
CA GLN A 245 -29.85 10.13 15.33
C GLN A 245 -28.55 10.00 16.16
N LYS A 246 -27.64 10.98 16.13
CA LYS A 246 -26.26 10.84 16.66
C LYS A 246 -26.07 10.98 18.19
N SER A 247 -27.10 10.97 19.05
CA SER A 247 -26.92 11.30 20.49
C SER A 247 -27.69 10.50 21.55
N GLN A 248 -28.18 9.29 21.27
CA GLN A 248 -28.64 8.39 22.33
C GLN A 248 -27.86 7.07 22.31
N LEU A 249 -27.10 6.81 23.37
CA LEU A 249 -26.34 5.58 23.56
C LEU A 249 -26.93 4.82 24.77
N THR A 250 -27.46 3.63 24.51
CA THR A 250 -28.16 2.80 25.50
C THR A 250 -27.62 1.37 25.47
N LEU A 251 -27.30 0.82 26.64
CA LEU A 251 -26.83 -0.55 26.82
C LEU A 251 -27.99 -1.46 27.25
N TYR A 252 -28.13 -2.60 26.58
CA TYR A 252 -29.10 -3.64 26.87
C TYR A 252 -28.39 -4.96 27.18
N HIS A 253 -28.97 -5.76 28.07
CA HIS A 253 -28.52 -7.10 28.44
C HIS A 253 -29.41 -8.14 27.77
N VAL A 254 -28.78 -9.18 27.23
CA VAL A 254 -29.43 -10.31 26.57
C VAL A 254 -29.25 -11.53 27.45
N SER A 255 -30.34 -12.13 27.92
CA SER A 255 -30.31 -13.29 28.81
C SER A 255 -31.34 -14.35 28.43
N ASP A 256 -30.97 -15.62 28.53
CA ASP A 256 -31.85 -16.79 28.35
C ASP A 256 -32.45 -17.36 29.66
N ALA A 257 -32.21 -16.71 30.81
CA ALA A 257 -32.49 -17.24 32.15
C ALA A 257 -33.97 -17.62 32.42
N GLU A 258 -34.93 -17.04 31.70
CA GLU A 258 -36.37 -17.35 31.83
C GLU A 258 -36.86 -18.41 30.83
N GLY A 259 -35.96 -19.07 30.08
CA GLY A 259 -36.30 -20.05 29.04
C GLY A 259 -36.72 -19.44 27.70
N GLN A 260 -36.75 -18.10 27.61
CA GLN A 260 -36.85 -17.32 26.37
C GLN A 260 -35.81 -16.20 26.42
N MET A 261 -35.06 -15.97 25.33
CA MET A 261 -34.11 -14.85 25.26
C MET A 261 -34.83 -13.51 25.32
N GLN A 262 -34.59 -12.73 26.38
CA GLN A 262 -35.14 -11.39 26.56
C GLN A 262 -34.02 -10.34 26.46
N VAL A 263 -34.37 -9.14 25.97
CA VAL A 263 -33.49 -7.98 25.88
C VAL A 263 -33.99 -6.93 26.88
N THR A 264 -33.21 -6.63 27.91
CA THR A 264 -33.58 -5.68 28.97
C THR A 264 -32.64 -4.48 28.94
N GLU A 265 -33.16 -3.27 29.20
CA GLU A 265 -32.34 -2.06 29.27
C GLU A 265 -31.54 -2.03 30.57
N VAL A 266 -30.23 -1.83 30.48
CA VAL A 266 -29.30 -1.85 31.63
C VAL A 266 -28.95 -0.43 32.05
N ALA A 267 -28.52 0.39 31.09
CA ALA A 267 -28.02 1.73 31.38
C ALA A 267 -28.04 2.62 30.14
N THR A 268 -28.26 3.92 30.36
CA THR A 268 -27.94 5.00 29.43
C THR A 268 -26.64 5.68 29.85
N ARG A 269 -26.04 6.52 29.00
CA ARG A 269 -24.81 7.27 29.34
C ARG A 269 -24.87 7.91 30.75
N PRO A 270 -23.75 7.91 31.50
CA PRO A 270 -22.43 7.38 31.15
C PRO A 270 -22.34 5.86 31.35
N LEU A 271 -21.76 5.15 30.36
CA LEU A 271 -21.56 3.70 30.44
C LEU A 271 -20.20 3.39 31.06
N VAL A 272 -20.13 2.48 32.02
CA VAL A 272 -18.86 1.99 32.60
C VAL A 272 -18.65 0.54 32.21
N GLN A 273 -17.40 0.12 32.04
CA GLN A 273 -17.09 -1.25 31.60
C GLN A 273 -17.63 -2.32 32.55
N ASP A 274 -17.72 -2.05 33.85
CA ASP A 274 -18.26 -3.00 34.84
C ASP A 274 -19.72 -3.42 34.57
N LEU A 275 -20.41 -2.74 33.66
CA LEU A 275 -21.74 -3.13 33.17
C LEU A 275 -21.71 -4.35 32.24
N LEU A 276 -20.55 -4.69 31.67
CA LEU A 276 -20.37 -5.85 30.78
C LEU A 276 -19.86 -7.05 31.57
N ASN A 277 -20.71 -8.05 31.74
CA ASN A 277 -20.34 -9.34 32.32
C ASN A 277 -19.80 -10.30 31.25
N HIS A 278 -18.64 -10.91 31.49
CA HIS A 278 -18.03 -11.89 30.60
C HIS A 278 -18.87 -13.16 30.39
N ASP A 279 -19.87 -13.40 31.24
CA ASP A 279 -20.78 -14.56 31.18
C ASP A 279 -22.03 -14.31 30.32
N ASP A 280 -22.23 -13.09 29.78
CA ASP A 280 -23.46 -12.67 29.11
C ASP A 280 -23.22 -11.98 27.76
N CYS A 281 -24.28 -11.75 26.98
CA CYS A 281 -24.25 -10.93 25.77
C CYS A 281 -24.95 -9.57 26.00
N TYR A 282 -24.47 -8.52 25.34
CA TYR A 282 -25.01 -7.16 25.47
C TYR A 282 -25.21 -6.50 24.12
N PHE A 283 -26.23 -5.65 24.00
CA PHE A 283 -26.43 -4.77 22.85
C PHE A 283 -26.18 -3.33 23.26
N LEU A 284 -25.34 -2.64 22.51
CA LEU A 284 -25.08 -1.22 22.67
C LEU A 284 -25.69 -0.48 21.48
N ASP A 285 -26.83 0.14 21.73
CA ASP A 285 -27.65 0.84 20.74
C ASP A 285 -27.24 2.30 20.64
N GLN A 286 -26.89 2.74 19.44
CA GLN A 286 -26.56 4.12 19.10
C GLN A 286 -27.70 4.78 18.32
N GLY A 287 -28.91 4.75 18.88
CA GLY A 287 -30.07 5.51 18.39
C GLY A 287 -30.54 5.11 16.99
N GLY A 288 -30.38 3.83 16.61
CA GLY A 288 -30.77 3.33 15.29
C GLY A 288 -29.76 3.58 14.16
N MET A 289 -28.60 4.21 14.44
CA MET A 289 -27.50 4.30 13.46
C MET A 289 -26.68 3.01 13.40
N LYS A 290 -26.28 2.54 14.57
CA LYS A 290 -25.40 1.38 14.73
C LYS A 290 -25.74 0.67 16.03
N VAL A 291 -25.75 -0.65 15.98
CA VAL A 291 -25.93 -1.51 17.15
C VAL A 291 -24.68 -2.36 17.29
N PHE A 292 -23.98 -2.25 18.42
CA PHE A 292 -22.89 -3.18 18.74
C PHE A 292 -23.42 -4.36 19.53
N VAL A 293 -23.01 -5.57 19.16
CA VAL A 293 -23.34 -6.82 19.85
C VAL A 293 -22.08 -7.31 20.53
N TRP A 294 -21.97 -7.11 21.83
CA TRP A 294 -20.82 -7.58 22.61
C TRP A 294 -21.10 -8.99 23.16
N LYS A 295 -20.19 -9.92 22.90
CA LYS A 295 -20.32 -11.34 23.28
C LYS A 295 -19.30 -11.69 24.37
N GLY A 296 -19.78 -11.95 25.58
CA GLY A 296 -18.95 -12.41 26.69
C GLY A 296 -18.19 -13.69 26.38
N LYS A 297 -16.93 -13.78 26.84
CA LYS A 297 -16.05 -14.92 26.59
C LYS A 297 -16.59 -16.24 27.17
N ARG A 298 -17.34 -16.17 28.26
CA ARG A 298 -17.97 -17.28 28.97
C ARG A 298 -19.49 -17.38 28.71
N ALA A 299 -20.03 -16.50 27.86
CA ALA A 299 -21.44 -16.56 27.48
C ALA A 299 -21.80 -17.87 26.78
N ASN A 300 -23.05 -18.29 26.96
CA ASN A 300 -23.55 -19.57 26.45
C ASN A 300 -23.41 -19.64 24.92
N LYS A 301 -23.06 -20.83 24.38
CA LYS A 301 -22.88 -21.01 22.93
C LYS A 301 -24.16 -20.66 22.15
N ALA A 302 -25.33 -20.96 22.72
CA ALA A 302 -26.62 -20.62 22.12
C ALA A 302 -26.83 -19.10 22.04
N GLU A 303 -26.50 -18.35 23.11
CA GLU A 303 -26.56 -16.88 23.14
C GLU A 303 -25.60 -16.26 22.14
N ARG A 304 -24.34 -16.72 22.10
CA ARG A 304 -23.33 -16.22 21.16
C ARG A 304 -23.70 -16.46 19.69
N GLN A 305 -24.39 -17.56 19.38
CA GLN A 305 -24.87 -17.87 18.03
C GLN A 305 -26.12 -17.06 17.65
N ALA A 306 -27.04 -16.83 18.60
CA ALA A 306 -28.27 -16.09 18.34
C ALA A 306 -28.14 -14.56 18.50
N ALA A 307 -27.05 -14.05 19.06
CA ALA A 307 -26.90 -12.62 19.36
C ALA A 307 -27.10 -11.73 18.11
N MET A 308 -26.61 -12.16 16.94
CA MET A 308 -26.77 -11.42 15.69
C MET A 308 -28.22 -11.42 15.19
N SER A 309 -28.91 -12.56 15.21
CA SER A 309 -30.32 -12.63 14.81
C SER A 309 -31.22 -11.84 15.77
N ARG A 310 -30.90 -11.83 17.06
CA ARG A 310 -31.61 -11.02 18.06
C ARG A 310 -31.35 -9.53 17.92
N ALA A 311 -30.16 -9.10 17.52
CA ALA A 311 -29.91 -7.70 17.18
C ALA A 311 -30.78 -7.24 15.99
N LEU A 312 -30.99 -8.09 14.99
CA LEU A 312 -31.89 -7.80 13.86
C LEU A 312 -33.37 -7.73 14.28
N GLU A 313 -33.81 -8.62 15.18
CA GLU A 313 -35.15 -8.54 15.77
C GLU A 313 -35.32 -7.30 16.64
N PHE A 314 -34.31 -6.94 17.42
CA PHE A 314 -34.28 -5.74 18.24
C PHE A 314 -34.45 -4.47 17.40
N ILE A 315 -33.74 -4.37 16.26
CA ILE A 315 -33.90 -3.26 15.29
C ILE A 315 -35.35 -3.18 14.79
N LYS A 316 -35.97 -4.32 14.45
CA LYS A 316 -37.38 -4.36 14.01
C LYS A 316 -38.34 -3.93 15.11
N LEU A 317 -38.13 -4.39 16.34
CA LEU A 317 -38.99 -4.07 17.50
C LEU A 317 -38.90 -2.60 17.90
N LYS A 318 -37.72 -1.98 17.80
CA LYS A 318 -37.52 -0.55 18.05
C LYS A 318 -38.00 0.35 16.90
N GLY A 319 -38.42 -0.23 15.77
CA GLY A 319 -38.84 0.52 14.58
C GLY A 319 -37.70 1.22 13.85
N TYR A 320 -36.45 0.75 14.03
CA TYR A 320 -35.30 1.31 13.33
C TYR A 320 -35.26 0.86 11.86
N PRO A 321 -34.63 1.66 10.97
CA PRO A 321 -34.46 1.27 9.58
C PRO A 321 -33.76 -0.09 9.43
N THR A 322 -34.17 -0.89 8.45
CA THR A 322 -33.49 -2.18 8.16
C THR A 322 -32.04 -2.00 7.67
N SER A 323 -31.66 -0.76 7.33
CA SER A 323 -30.31 -0.34 6.98
C SER A 323 -29.38 -0.11 8.17
N THR A 324 -29.86 -0.12 9.43
CA THR A 324 -29.02 0.04 10.62
C THR A 324 -27.87 -0.97 10.66
N ASN A 325 -26.65 -0.47 10.86
CA ASN A 325 -25.44 -1.29 10.91
C ASN A 325 -25.38 -2.10 12.20
N VAL A 326 -24.86 -3.33 12.11
CA VAL A 326 -24.63 -4.18 13.28
C VAL A 326 -23.18 -4.65 13.29
N GLU A 327 -22.47 -4.35 14.37
CA GLU A 327 -21.09 -4.81 14.59
C GLU A 327 -21.07 -5.78 15.76
N THR A 328 -20.58 -7.00 15.53
CA THR A 328 -20.42 -7.99 16.58
C THR A 328 -18.99 -7.97 17.09
N VAL A 329 -18.86 -7.77 18.40
CA VAL A 329 -17.60 -7.63 19.11
C VAL A 329 -17.45 -8.78 20.11
N ASN A 330 -16.35 -9.52 20.03
CA ASN A 330 -16.04 -10.55 21.01
C ASN A 330 -15.29 -9.96 22.21
N ASP A 331 -15.56 -10.47 23.40
CA ASP A 331 -14.87 -10.12 24.65
C ASP A 331 -13.34 -10.34 24.54
N GLY A 332 -12.58 -9.27 24.72
CA GLY A 332 -11.14 -9.18 24.53
C GLY A 332 -10.68 -8.82 23.11
N ALA A 333 -11.59 -8.76 22.14
CA ALA A 333 -11.34 -8.32 20.76
C ALA A 333 -12.00 -6.96 20.45
N GLU A 334 -12.25 -6.13 21.47
CA GLU A 334 -13.00 -4.90 21.28
C GLU A 334 -12.20 -3.85 20.49
N SER A 335 -12.86 -3.28 19.48
CA SER A 335 -12.32 -2.20 18.66
C SER A 335 -12.14 -0.93 19.51
N ALA A 336 -11.21 -0.05 19.10
CA ALA A 336 -11.06 1.25 19.76
C ALA A 336 -12.37 2.07 19.72
N LEU A 337 -13.12 1.92 18.61
CA LEU A 337 -14.44 2.51 18.41
C LEU A 337 -15.50 2.00 19.39
N PHE A 338 -15.44 0.73 19.80
CA PHE A 338 -16.31 0.19 20.84
C PHE A 338 -15.89 0.68 22.23
N LYS A 339 -14.57 0.62 22.54
CA LYS A 339 -14.03 0.99 23.85
C LYS A 339 -14.30 2.46 24.23
N GLN A 340 -14.25 3.38 23.26
CA GLN A 340 -14.53 4.80 23.49
C GLN A 340 -15.98 5.11 23.89
N LEU A 341 -16.91 4.17 23.68
CA LEU A 341 -18.32 4.35 24.04
C LEU A 341 -18.56 4.20 25.56
N PHE A 342 -17.53 3.75 26.30
CA PHE A 342 -17.54 3.60 27.75
C PHE A 342 -16.64 4.67 28.38
N GLN A 343 -17.09 5.25 29.49
CA GLN A 343 -16.40 6.28 30.27
C GLN A 343 -15.03 5.84 30.76
N ARG A 344 -14.88 4.54 31.07
CA ARG A 344 -13.64 3.94 31.56
C ARG A 344 -13.57 2.50 31.07
N TRP A 345 -12.45 2.11 30.47
CA TRP A 345 -12.18 0.76 29.98
C TRP A 345 -10.80 0.27 30.45
N THR A 346 -10.78 -0.80 31.23
CA THR A 346 -9.63 -1.42 31.89
C THR A 346 -9.66 -2.94 31.68
N VAL A 347 -8.59 -3.55 31.17
CA VAL A 347 -8.57 -5.01 30.97
C VAL A 347 -8.12 -5.68 32.28
N LYS A 348 -8.95 -6.54 32.91
CA LYS A 348 -8.56 -7.26 34.14
C LYS A 348 -7.27 -8.08 33.90
N GLU A 349 -6.35 -8.05 34.87
CA GLU A 349 -4.93 -8.45 34.79
C GLU A 349 -3.98 -7.42 34.11
N GLN A 350 -4.47 -6.25 33.72
CA GLN A 350 -3.63 -5.06 33.58
C GLN A 350 -3.33 -4.47 34.96
N THR A 351 -2.10 -4.61 35.44
CA THR A 351 -1.59 -3.68 36.45
C THR A 351 -1.67 -2.26 35.91
N VAL A 352 -2.11 -1.31 36.73
CA VAL A 352 -2.04 0.12 36.41
C VAL A 352 -0.56 0.49 36.31
N GLY A 353 -0.10 0.60 35.06
CA GLY A 353 1.28 0.81 34.63
C GLY A 353 1.37 0.42 33.15
N LEU A 354 1.90 1.30 32.30
CA LEU A 354 1.95 1.17 30.83
C LEU A 354 2.40 -0.25 30.38
N GLY A 355 1.48 -1.02 29.76
CA GLY A 355 1.62 -2.44 29.35
C GLY A 355 2.67 -2.71 28.27
N LYS A 356 3.10 -3.93 27.91
CA LYS A 356 2.48 -5.27 27.82
C LYS A 356 3.24 -6.36 28.62
N THR A 357 2.55 -7.48 28.79
CA THR A 357 2.86 -8.75 29.50
C THR A 357 4.20 -9.43 29.17
N SER A 358 4.88 -9.93 30.21
CA SER A 358 5.70 -11.15 30.14
C SER A 358 5.39 -12.01 31.36
N ASN A 359 5.22 -13.33 31.14
CA ASN A 359 5.18 -14.30 32.24
C ASN A 359 6.49 -14.20 33.03
N VAL A 360 6.38 -14.20 34.37
CA VAL A 360 7.51 -14.22 35.29
C VAL A 360 8.37 -15.45 35.00
N GLY A 361 9.50 -15.27 34.30
CA GLY A 361 10.45 -16.38 34.09
C GLY A 361 11.47 -16.26 32.96
N ARG A 362 11.29 -15.39 31.95
CA ARG A 362 12.33 -15.20 30.91
C ARG A 362 12.35 -13.75 30.45
N VAL A 363 13.30 -12.99 30.98
CA VAL A 363 13.67 -11.68 30.44
C VAL A 363 14.21 -11.92 29.03
N ALA A 364 13.49 -11.45 28.01
CA ALA A 364 14.04 -11.35 26.68
C ALA A 364 15.17 -10.31 26.72
N ASN A 365 16.38 -10.67 26.29
CA ASN A 365 17.43 -9.69 26.02
C ASN A 365 16.91 -8.75 24.93
N ILE A 366 16.50 -7.55 25.33
CA ILE A 366 16.16 -6.47 24.41
C ILE A 366 17.49 -5.91 23.93
N ILE A 367 17.82 -6.18 22.68
CA ILE A 367 18.93 -5.50 22.00
C ILE A 367 18.41 -4.09 21.69
N GLN A 368 18.78 -3.12 22.51
CA GLN A 368 18.66 -1.71 22.15
C GLN A 368 19.62 -1.46 21.00
N GLU A 369 19.12 -1.35 19.77
CA GLU A 369 19.94 -0.90 18.65
C GLU A 369 20.43 0.52 18.93
N LYS A 370 21.72 0.79 18.69
CA LYS A 370 22.29 2.13 18.89
C LYS A 370 21.64 3.09 17.90
N PHE A 371 21.05 4.16 18.42
CA PHE A 371 20.48 5.26 17.65
C PHE A 371 21.49 5.82 16.64
N ASP A 372 21.17 5.78 15.34
CA ASP A 372 22.01 6.31 14.26
C ASP A 372 21.31 7.50 13.57
N ALA A 373 21.67 8.70 14.03
CA ALA A 373 21.04 9.92 13.58
C ALA A 373 21.31 10.26 12.11
N THR A 374 22.37 9.71 11.51
CA THR A 374 22.75 10.00 10.12
C THR A 374 21.78 9.41 9.09
N ARG A 375 20.95 8.43 9.49
CA ARG A 375 20.00 7.75 8.62
C ARG A 375 18.58 8.33 8.67
N MET A 376 18.29 9.25 9.59
CA MET A 376 16.93 9.78 9.82
C MET A 376 16.37 10.57 8.63
N HIS A 377 17.21 11.35 7.94
CA HIS A 377 16.77 12.09 6.74
C HIS A 377 16.40 11.19 5.55
N MET A 378 16.90 9.95 5.53
CA MET A 378 16.61 8.96 4.47
C MET A 378 15.44 8.02 4.82
N MET A 379 14.96 8.04 6.07
CA MET A 379 13.87 7.18 6.56
C MET A 379 12.92 7.96 7.48
N PRO A 380 11.92 8.67 6.94
CA PRO A 380 10.96 9.46 7.71
C PRO A 380 10.20 8.64 8.76
N GLU A 381 9.91 7.36 8.49
CA GLU A 381 9.29 6.43 9.45
C GLU A 381 10.10 6.32 10.75
N LEU A 382 11.43 6.25 10.64
CA LEU A 382 12.31 6.18 11.81
C LEU A 382 12.31 7.51 12.57
N ALA A 383 12.28 8.64 11.86
CA ALA A 383 12.17 9.96 12.48
C ALA A 383 10.84 10.11 13.27
N ALA A 384 9.73 9.61 12.72
CA ALA A 384 8.43 9.58 13.38
C ALA A 384 8.40 8.67 14.62
N GLN A 385 8.96 7.46 14.52
CA GLN A 385 9.04 6.51 15.63
C GLN A 385 9.97 7.02 16.76
N GLU A 386 11.15 7.53 16.41
CA GLU A 386 12.14 8.04 17.38
C GLU A 386 11.82 9.45 17.89
N ARG A 387 10.91 10.18 17.22
CA ARG A 387 10.49 11.57 17.52
C ARG A 387 11.65 12.56 17.42
N MET A 388 12.46 12.37 16.39
CA MET A 388 13.67 13.13 16.14
C MET A 388 13.66 13.65 14.70
N VAL A 389 13.69 14.97 14.51
CA VAL A 389 13.76 15.55 13.15
C VAL A 389 15.19 15.50 12.59
N ASP A 390 16.19 15.57 13.46
CA ASP A 390 17.62 15.41 13.23
C ASP A 390 18.34 15.06 14.56
N ASP A 391 19.67 15.18 14.61
CA ASP A 391 20.50 14.89 15.78
C ASP A 391 20.61 16.03 16.81
N GLY A 392 19.89 17.14 16.65
CA GLY A 392 19.97 18.30 17.53
C GLY A 392 21.20 19.19 17.32
N THR A 393 21.94 19.06 16.21
CA THR A 393 23.16 19.85 15.95
C THR A 393 22.96 21.17 15.19
N GLY A 394 21.72 21.50 14.85
CA GLY A 394 21.32 22.74 14.20
C GLY A 394 21.54 24.00 15.06
N GLN A 395 21.17 25.16 14.50
CA GLN A 395 21.31 26.44 15.17
C GLN A 395 20.16 26.66 16.16
N VAL A 396 20.49 26.98 17.42
CA VAL A 396 19.52 27.22 18.50
C VAL A 396 19.57 28.69 18.90
N GLU A 397 18.40 29.33 18.93
CA GLU A 397 18.19 30.65 19.53
C GLU A 397 17.17 30.54 20.66
N VAL A 398 17.47 31.09 21.83
CA VAL A 398 16.65 30.97 23.04
C VAL A 398 16.27 32.35 23.55
N TRP A 399 14.98 32.57 23.75
CA TRP A 399 14.42 33.75 24.40
C TRP A 399 13.61 33.34 25.63
N ARG A 400 13.62 34.21 26.63
CA ARG A 400 12.74 34.17 27.81
C ARG A 400 11.69 35.26 27.65
N ILE A 401 10.48 35.00 28.13
CA ILE A 401 9.45 36.03 28.24
C ILE A 401 9.74 36.88 29.48
N GLU A 402 9.97 38.17 29.28
CA GLU A 402 10.15 39.15 30.35
C GLU A 402 9.30 40.38 30.06
N ASN A 403 8.49 40.81 31.03
CA ASN A 403 7.59 41.96 30.86
C ASN A 403 6.72 41.84 29.59
N LEU A 404 6.29 40.62 29.26
CA LEU A 404 5.49 40.27 28.07
C LEU A 404 6.23 40.42 26.72
N GLU A 405 7.54 40.66 26.73
CA GLU A 405 8.41 40.79 25.55
C GLU A 405 9.49 39.70 25.49
N LEU A 406 10.16 39.57 24.33
CA LEU A 406 11.24 38.61 24.10
C LEU A 406 12.58 39.14 24.61
N ALA A 407 13.13 38.51 25.65
CA ALA A 407 14.47 38.76 26.15
C ALA A 407 15.43 37.63 25.74
N PRO A 408 16.53 37.90 25.00
CA PRO A 408 17.46 36.87 24.58
C PRO A 408 18.20 36.26 25.79
N VAL A 409 18.32 34.93 25.80
CA VAL A 409 19.09 34.19 26.81
C VAL A 409 20.53 34.00 26.32
N GLU A 410 21.49 34.32 27.17
CA GLU A 410 22.92 34.18 26.86
C GLU A 410 23.28 32.70 26.63
N THR A 411 24.17 32.43 25.67
CA THR A 411 24.51 31.07 25.20
C THR A 411 25.02 30.15 26.30
N GLN A 412 25.67 30.68 27.34
CA GLN A 412 26.14 29.90 28.50
C GLN A 412 24.99 29.29 29.33
N TRP A 413 23.80 29.90 29.26
CA TRP A 413 22.60 29.48 29.99
C TRP A 413 21.65 28.66 29.11
N HIS A 414 22.03 28.34 27.88
CA HIS A 414 21.25 27.43 27.03
C HIS A 414 21.23 26.03 27.66
N GLY A 415 20.02 25.48 27.81
CA GLY A 415 19.80 24.20 28.50
C GLY A 415 19.34 24.34 29.96
N PHE A 416 19.35 25.55 30.53
CA PHE A 416 18.83 25.82 31.87
C PHE A 416 17.43 26.45 31.79
N PHE A 417 16.42 25.73 32.26
CA PHE A 417 15.02 26.17 32.23
C PHE A 417 14.47 26.30 33.65
N TYR A 418 13.80 27.41 33.93
CA TYR A 418 13.23 27.69 35.25
C TYR A 418 11.72 27.55 35.22
N GLY A 419 11.15 26.79 36.16
CA GLY A 419 9.71 26.53 36.23
C GLY A 419 8.84 27.77 36.42
N GLY A 420 9.41 28.91 36.82
CA GLY A 420 8.70 30.20 36.92
C GLY A 420 8.71 31.06 35.65
N ASP A 421 9.37 30.63 34.57
CA ASP A 421 9.49 31.40 33.33
C ASP A 421 8.89 30.64 32.12
N CYS A 422 8.59 31.37 31.05
CA CYS A 422 8.31 30.81 29.73
C CYS A 422 9.45 31.10 28.75
N TYR A 423 9.77 30.15 27.88
CA TYR A 423 10.86 30.26 26.91
C TYR A 423 10.38 29.97 25.49
N LEU A 424 10.90 30.73 24.53
CA LEU A 424 10.81 30.40 23.10
C LEU A 424 12.18 29.91 22.63
N VAL A 425 12.21 28.75 21.98
CA VAL A 425 13.43 28.18 21.40
C VAL A 425 13.21 27.96 19.91
N LEU A 426 13.89 28.76 19.08
CA LEU A 426 13.89 28.58 17.63
C LEU A 426 15.07 27.70 17.24
N TYR A 427 14.77 26.59 16.58
CA TYR A 427 15.74 25.64 16.08
C TYR A 427 15.74 25.64 14.56
N THR A 428 16.89 25.91 13.96
CA THR A 428 17.08 25.93 12.50
C THR A 428 17.90 24.73 12.07
N TYR A 429 17.33 23.91 11.18
CA TYR A 429 17.94 22.67 10.70
C TYR A 429 17.79 22.53 9.18
N LYS A 430 18.63 21.67 8.58
CA LYS A 430 18.69 21.49 7.13
C LYS A 430 18.27 20.07 6.76
N VAL A 431 17.27 19.95 5.90
CA VAL A 431 16.82 18.65 5.35
C VAL A 431 16.82 18.75 3.83
N HIS A 432 17.52 17.85 3.13
CA HIS A 432 17.63 17.86 1.65
C HIS A 432 18.01 19.22 1.05
N SER A 433 18.91 19.95 1.72
CA SER A 433 19.31 21.32 1.37
C SER A 433 18.25 22.42 1.52
N LYS A 434 17.03 22.12 1.98
CA LYS A 434 16.03 23.10 2.43
C LYS A 434 16.26 23.43 3.91
N ILE A 435 16.19 24.71 4.26
CA ILE A 435 16.22 25.17 5.65
C ILE A 435 14.80 25.03 6.22
N ASN A 436 14.70 24.45 7.41
CA ASN A 436 13.44 24.26 8.13
C ASN A 436 13.61 24.78 9.57
N TYR A 437 12.49 25.11 10.19
CA TYR A 437 12.45 25.77 11.50
C TYR A 437 11.49 25.04 12.43
N LEU A 438 11.91 24.79 13.67
CA LEU A 438 11.02 24.40 14.77
C LEU A 438 11.00 25.52 15.82
N LEU A 439 9.83 25.90 16.27
CA LEU A 439 9.66 26.88 17.33
C LEU A 439 9.04 26.21 18.56
N TYR A 440 9.85 25.95 19.57
CA TYR A 440 9.40 25.39 20.84
C TYR A 440 8.94 26.49 21.78
N MET A 441 7.76 26.32 22.36
CA MET A 441 7.20 27.13 23.43
C MET A 441 7.26 26.31 24.71
N TRP A 442 8.32 26.49 25.50
CA TRP A 442 8.46 25.81 26.79
C TRP A 442 7.77 26.61 27.89
N GLN A 443 6.84 25.98 28.59
CA GLN A 443 6.00 26.59 29.63
C GLN A 443 6.33 26.00 30.99
N GLY A 444 6.86 26.83 31.89
CA GLY A 444 7.13 26.46 33.27
C GLY A 444 5.84 26.24 34.07
N ARG A 445 5.85 25.28 35.01
CA ARG A 445 4.69 24.94 35.83
C ARG A 445 4.20 26.09 36.72
N HIS A 446 5.11 26.97 37.13
CA HIS A 446 4.87 28.10 38.03
C HIS A 446 4.94 29.45 37.29
N ALA A 447 5.00 29.44 35.95
CA ALA A 447 4.95 30.65 35.15
C ALA A 447 3.57 31.31 35.30
N SER A 448 3.54 32.65 35.30
CA SER A 448 2.30 33.39 35.45
C SER A 448 1.44 33.31 34.19
N GLN A 449 0.11 33.42 34.35
CA GLN A 449 -0.83 33.23 33.25
C GLN A 449 -0.65 34.27 32.11
N ASP A 450 -0.29 35.49 32.47
CA ASP A 450 0.04 36.57 31.54
C ASP A 450 1.31 36.25 30.72
N GLU A 451 2.32 35.63 31.32
CA GLU A 451 3.53 35.20 30.60
C GLU A 451 3.30 33.98 29.72
N ILE A 452 2.49 33.03 30.17
CA ILE A 452 2.03 31.92 29.33
C ILE A 452 1.29 32.47 28.10
N THR A 453 0.41 33.45 28.31
CA THR A 453 -0.34 34.09 27.22
C THR A 453 0.58 34.88 26.29
N ALA A 454 1.51 35.65 26.84
CA ALA A 454 2.50 36.38 26.07
C ALA A 454 3.43 35.44 25.27
N SER A 455 3.81 34.28 25.82
CA SER A 455 4.64 33.29 25.11
C SER A 455 3.97 32.81 23.82
N ALA A 456 2.66 32.54 23.87
CA ALA A 456 1.89 32.13 22.69
C ALA A 456 1.78 33.28 21.68
N PHE A 457 1.52 34.51 22.14
CA PHE A 457 1.45 35.69 21.26
C PHE A 457 2.79 35.98 20.57
N GLN A 458 3.89 35.95 21.32
CA GLN A 458 5.23 36.15 20.79
C GLN A 458 5.66 35.03 19.84
N ALA A 459 5.20 33.79 20.07
CA ALA A 459 5.43 32.68 19.16
C ALA A 459 4.78 32.90 17.79
N VAL A 460 3.55 33.42 17.76
CA VAL A 460 2.87 33.81 16.50
C VAL A 460 3.63 34.94 15.79
N ALA A 461 4.04 35.98 16.52
CA ALA A 461 4.82 37.08 15.94
C ALA A 461 6.16 36.61 15.35
N LEU A 462 6.83 35.67 16.03
CA LEU A 462 8.07 35.07 15.53
C LEU A 462 7.81 34.19 14.31
N ASP A 463 6.76 33.38 14.32
CA ASP A 463 6.34 32.56 13.18
C ASP A 463 6.06 33.40 11.93
N GLU A 464 5.33 34.51 12.06
CA GLU A 464 5.07 35.47 10.99
C GLU A 464 6.37 36.09 10.43
N ARG A 465 7.34 36.42 11.29
CA ARG A 465 8.64 36.97 10.88
C ARG A 465 9.43 36.02 9.97
N TYR A 466 9.23 34.71 10.12
CA TYR A 466 9.84 33.67 9.28
C TYR A 466 8.89 33.20 8.16
N GLY A 467 7.89 34.00 7.80
CA GLY A 467 6.97 33.72 6.70
C GLY A 467 5.99 32.57 6.99
N GLY A 468 5.70 32.32 8.27
CA GLY A 468 4.80 31.27 8.71
C GLY A 468 5.35 29.85 8.55
N GLN A 469 6.66 29.69 8.30
CA GLN A 469 7.29 28.39 8.07
C GLN A 469 7.59 27.55 9.33
N PRO A 470 7.89 28.15 10.50
CA PRO A 470 8.17 27.37 11.71
C PRO A 470 7.03 26.43 12.12
N VAL A 471 7.39 25.18 12.44
CA VAL A 471 6.49 24.26 13.13
C VAL A 471 6.46 24.65 14.60
N GLN A 472 5.29 24.99 15.13
CA GLN A 472 5.16 25.42 16.52
C GLN A 472 4.92 24.22 17.42
N VAL A 473 5.72 24.08 18.48
CA VAL A 473 5.66 22.94 19.41
C VAL A 473 5.43 23.45 20.82
N ARG A 474 4.26 23.13 21.39
CA ARG A 474 3.95 23.47 22.79
C ARG A 474 4.52 22.39 23.71
N VAL A 475 5.38 22.79 24.64
CA VAL A 475 6.05 21.89 25.60
C VAL A 475 5.80 22.39 27.01
N THR A 476 5.29 21.51 27.86
CA THR A 476 5.12 21.76 29.29
C THR A 476 6.28 21.16 30.07
N MET A 477 6.62 21.79 31.19
CA MET A 477 7.66 21.34 32.10
C MET A 477 7.46 19.86 32.51
N GLY A 478 8.48 19.04 32.24
CA GLY A 478 8.49 17.59 32.52
C GLY A 478 8.10 16.71 31.33
N LYS A 479 7.47 17.28 30.28
CA LYS A 479 7.01 16.58 29.06
C LYS A 479 7.85 16.90 27.83
N GLU A 480 9.12 17.22 28.04
CA GLU A 480 10.01 17.62 26.96
C GLU A 480 10.25 16.49 25.94
N PRO A 481 9.99 16.74 24.64
CA PRO A 481 10.25 15.76 23.58
C PRO A 481 11.73 15.41 23.46
N ARG A 482 12.03 14.22 22.93
CA ARG A 482 13.42 13.75 22.72
C ARG A 482 14.27 14.73 21.92
N HIS A 483 13.71 15.26 20.83
CA HIS A 483 14.40 16.27 20.02
C HIS A 483 14.73 17.55 20.80
N PHE A 484 13.86 18.00 21.72
CA PHE A 484 14.13 19.17 22.56
C PHE A 484 15.34 18.95 23.47
N MET A 485 15.44 17.76 24.08
CA MET A 485 16.57 17.39 24.94
C MET A 485 17.88 17.26 24.14
N ALA A 486 17.81 16.71 22.92
CA ALA A 486 18.96 16.51 22.03
C ALA A 486 19.72 17.80 21.69
N MET A 487 19.03 18.95 21.57
CA MET A 487 19.66 20.25 21.33
C MET A 487 20.70 20.63 22.39
N PHE A 488 20.53 20.13 23.61
CA PHE A 488 21.39 20.44 24.75
C PHE A 488 22.41 19.34 25.06
N LYS A 489 22.46 18.26 24.26
CA LYS A 489 23.48 17.19 24.32
C LYS A 489 23.70 16.65 25.74
N GLY A 490 22.61 16.34 26.44
CA GLY A 490 22.61 15.79 27.79
C GLY A 490 22.84 16.81 28.91
N LYS A 491 22.90 18.11 28.58
CA LYS A 491 23.15 19.21 29.55
C LYS A 491 21.89 19.96 29.96
N MET A 492 20.71 19.38 29.71
CA MET A 492 19.45 20.01 30.05
C MET A 492 19.16 19.91 31.54
N VAL A 493 18.95 21.06 32.18
CA VAL A 493 18.60 21.19 33.61
C VAL A 493 17.31 22.00 33.74
N VAL A 494 16.34 21.43 34.44
CA VAL A 494 15.04 22.05 34.72
C VAL A 494 14.93 22.31 36.21
N PHE A 495 14.82 23.57 36.60
CA PHE A 495 14.58 23.99 37.97
C PHE A 495 13.08 23.98 38.28
N GLU A 496 12.70 23.54 39.48
CA GLU A 496 11.28 23.40 39.85
C GLU A 496 10.62 24.76 39.92
N GLY A 497 11.34 25.82 40.32
CA GLY A 497 10.83 27.19 40.36
C GLY A 497 11.93 28.23 40.11
N GLY A 498 11.69 29.45 40.58
CA GLY A 498 12.58 30.59 40.39
C GLY A 498 12.54 31.18 38.98
N THR A 499 13.45 32.11 38.71
CA THR A 499 13.57 32.80 37.43
C THR A 499 15.04 33.04 37.08
N SER A 500 15.34 33.12 35.79
CA SER A 500 16.67 33.49 35.29
C SER A 500 16.81 35.00 34.96
N ARG A 501 15.82 35.83 35.35
CA ARG A 501 15.80 37.29 35.15
C ARG A 501 16.96 38.00 35.84
N LYS A 502 17.52 39.01 35.16
CA LYS A 502 18.53 39.88 35.76
C LYS A 502 17.88 40.79 36.80
N GLY A 503 18.25 40.65 38.08
CA GLY A 503 17.80 41.52 39.17
C GLY A 503 16.70 40.97 40.07
N ALA A 504 16.11 39.81 39.74
CA ALA A 504 15.22 39.06 40.64
C ALA A 504 16.08 38.08 41.46
N SER A 505 16.56 38.53 42.62
CA SER A 505 17.34 37.70 43.54
C SER A 505 16.40 37.02 44.54
N ASP A 506 15.73 35.94 44.14
CA ASP A 506 15.43 34.93 45.16
C ASP A 506 16.78 34.31 45.57
N PRO A 507 17.15 34.31 46.87
CA PRO A 507 18.40 33.71 47.29
C PRO A 507 18.43 32.25 46.87
N GLU A 508 19.52 31.83 46.23
CA GLU A 508 19.66 30.45 45.76
C GLU A 508 19.44 29.49 46.95
N PRO A 509 18.55 28.47 46.82
CA PRO A 509 18.34 27.50 47.88
C PRO A 509 19.69 26.89 48.30
N PRO A 510 19.96 26.79 49.61
CA PRO A 510 21.25 26.29 50.10
C PRO A 510 21.49 24.81 49.73
N ILE A 511 20.41 24.09 49.42
CA ILE A 511 20.40 22.67 49.06
C ILE A 511 19.44 22.50 47.88
N ARG A 512 19.89 21.82 46.82
CA ARG A 512 19.08 21.45 45.66
C ARG A 512 19.29 19.98 45.32
N LEU A 513 18.21 19.27 45.03
CA LEU A 513 18.25 17.86 44.63
C LEU A 513 17.73 17.76 43.20
N PHE A 514 18.48 17.11 42.31
CA PHE A 514 18.10 16.88 40.93
C PHE A 514 17.97 15.39 40.66
N GLN A 515 16.85 14.97 40.08
CA GLN A 515 16.67 13.64 39.53
C GLN A 515 17.17 13.63 38.08
N VAL A 516 18.16 12.79 37.78
CA VAL A 516 18.69 12.60 36.43
C VAL A 516 18.01 11.40 35.80
N ARG A 517 17.44 11.62 34.61
CA ARG A 517 16.83 10.56 33.79
C ARG A 517 17.39 10.61 32.38
N GLY A 518 17.72 9.45 31.84
CA GLY A 518 18.22 9.28 30.47
C GLY A 518 19.51 8.46 30.43
N SER A 519 19.73 7.79 29.30
CA SER A 519 20.83 6.85 29.06
C SER A 519 21.80 7.36 27.99
N ASP A 520 21.47 8.42 27.27
CA ASP A 520 22.31 8.99 26.22
C ASP A 520 22.20 10.53 26.18
N ALA A 521 23.06 11.16 25.37
CA ALA A 521 23.08 12.61 25.21
C ALA A 521 21.81 13.19 24.56
N TYR A 522 20.94 12.35 23.98
CA TYR A 522 19.73 12.76 23.28
C TYR A 522 18.47 12.68 24.16
N ASN A 523 18.52 11.95 25.27
CA ASN A 523 17.36 11.73 26.15
C ASN A 523 17.63 12.07 27.63
N THR A 524 18.82 12.57 27.96
CA THR A 524 19.17 12.93 29.33
C THR A 524 18.67 14.33 29.71
N LYS A 525 17.96 14.40 30.85
CA LYS A 525 17.61 15.65 31.54
C LYS A 525 17.74 15.49 33.06
N ALA A 526 18.03 16.61 33.72
CA ALA A 526 18.00 16.71 35.17
C ALA A 526 16.84 17.61 35.60
N ILE A 527 15.95 17.11 36.46
CA ILE A 527 14.80 17.86 36.98
C ILE A 527 15.00 18.06 38.48
N GLU A 528 14.91 19.30 38.94
CA GLU A 528 14.92 19.63 40.35
C GLU A 528 13.68 19.03 41.04
N VAL A 529 13.91 18.36 42.15
CA VAL A 529 12.87 17.76 43.00
C VAL A 529 13.04 18.29 44.43
N PRO A 530 12.02 18.17 45.29
CA PRO A 530 12.15 18.56 46.69
C PRO A 530 13.35 17.84 47.33
N ALA A 531 14.23 18.59 48.00
CA ALA A 531 15.42 18.08 48.68
C ALA A 531 15.07 17.31 49.97
N LEU A 532 14.36 16.20 49.80
CA LEU A 532 13.87 15.32 50.86
C LEU A 532 14.28 13.88 50.55
N ALA A 533 14.58 13.09 51.58
CA ALA A 533 14.90 11.67 51.40
C ALA A 533 13.80 10.89 50.67
N ALA A 534 12.52 11.25 50.87
CA ALA A 534 11.37 10.62 50.21
C ALA A 534 11.32 10.86 48.68
N SER A 535 12.05 11.85 48.16
CA SER A 535 12.12 12.15 46.72
C SER A 535 13.06 11.21 45.95
N LEU A 536 13.89 10.42 46.66
CA LEU A 536 14.80 9.46 46.06
C LEU A 536 14.05 8.27 45.44
N ASN A 537 14.69 7.60 44.49
CA ASN A 537 14.18 6.40 43.86
C ASN A 537 15.34 5.48 43.52
N SER A 538 15.32 4.23 44.00
CA SER A 538 16.39 3.25 43.77
C SER A 538 16.67 2.98 42.29
N ASN A 539 15.75 3.32 41.38
CA ASN A 539 15.91 3.08 39.94
C ASN A 539 16.62 4.22 39.20
N ASP A 540 16.80 5.40 39.81
CA ASP A 540 17.32 6.58 39.13
C ASP A 540 18.65 7.06 39.77
N VAL A 541 19.27 8.07 39.16
CA VAL A 541 20.49 8.73 39.68
C VAL A 541 20.13 10.16 40.09
N TYR A 542 20.68 10.62 41.21
CA TYR A 542 20.38 11.93 41.77
C TYR A 542 21.64 12.75 42.01
N VAL A 543 21.55 14.06 41.78
CA VAL A 543 22.60 15.04 42.08
C VAL A 543 22.11 15.94 43.21
N LEU A 544 22.75 15.86 44.37
CA LEU A 544 22.49 16.72 45.51
C LEU A 544 23.57 17.80 45.57
N LYS A 545 23.21 19.05 45.30
CA LYS A 545 24.07 20.23 45.40
C LYS A 545 23.84 20.91 46.75
N SER A 546 24.93 21.18 47.47
CA SER A 546 24.94 21.94 48.71
C SER A 546 26.09 22.95 48.73
N GLN A 547 26.19 23.77 49.78
CA GLN A 547 27.33 24.69 49.96
C GLN A 547 28.65 23.94 50.27
N SER A 548 28.59 22.72 50.82
CA SER A 548 29.77 21.92 51.18
C SER A 548 30.32 21.09 50.03
N GLY A 549 29.52 20.81 49.00
CA GLY A 549 29.90 20.01 47.84
C GLY A 549 28.71 19.39 47.13
N ILE A 550 29.01 18.48 46.20
CA ILE A 550 28.02 17.77 45.38
C ILE A 550 28.09 16.27 45.67
N TYR A 551 26.94 15.65 45.91
CA TYR A 551 26.80 14.20 45.98
C TYR A 551 26.10 13.67 44.74
N LEU A 552 26.70 12.66 44.10
CA LEU A 552 26.09 11.89 43.02
C LEU A 552 25.58 10.57 43.58
N TRP A 553 24.31 10.52 43.97
CA TRP A 553 23.68 9.34 44.54
C TRP A 553 23.19 8.39 43.43
N CYS A 554 23.70 7.17 43.43
CA CYS A 554 23.42 6.15 42.42
C CYS A 554 22.52 5.05 42.99
N GLY A 555 21.25 5.05 42.60
CA GLY A 555 20.30 4.01 42.95
C GLY A 555 20.77 2.63 42.47
N LYS A 556 20.46 1.59 43.23
CA LYS A 556 20.85 0.19 42.95
C LYS A 556 20.27 -0.33 41.63
N GLY A 557 19.11 0.17 41.23
CA GLY A 557 18.41 -0.12 39.97
C GLY A 557 18.82 0.75 38.78
N SER A 558 19.63 1.81 38.99
CA SER A 558 20.11 2.66 37.91
C SER A 558 21.10 1.94 36.98
N SER A 559 21.00 2.21 35.69
CA SER A 559 21.88 1.65 34.66
C SER A 559 23.27 2.31 34.67
N GLY A 560 24.26 1.63 34.06
CA GLY A 560 25.61 2.19 33.91
C GLY A 560 25.63 3.46 33.06
N ASP A 561 24.80 3.51 32.02
CA ASP A 561 24.68 4.64 31.11
C ASP A 561 24.05 5.86 31.79
N GLU A 562 22.99 5.68 32.60
CA GLU A 562 22.40 6.76 33.42
C GLU A 562 23.41 7.36 34.39
N ARG A 563 24.26 6.54 35.02
CA ARG A 563 25.32 7.03 35.93
C ARG A 563 26.40 7.83 35.19
N ALA A 564 26.77 7.40 33.99
CA ALA A 564 27.73 8.12 33.15
C ALA A 564 27.19 9.49 32.74
N MET A 565 25.93 9.55 32.29
CA MET A 565 25.27 10.79 31.93
C MET A 565 25.06 11.72 33.13
N ALA A 566 24.67 11.18 34.29
CA ALA A 566 24.51 11.96 35.51
C ALA A 566 25.82 12.61 35.99
N LYS A 567 26.97 11.98 35.71
CA LYS A 567 28.29 12.56 35.95
C LYS A 567 28.62 13.72 34.99
N GLU A 568 28.13 13.66 33.75
CA GLU A 568 28.25 14.81 32.84
C GLU A 568 27.38 15.98 33.32
N VAL A 569 26.14 15.70 33.73
CA VAL A 569 25.22 16.70 34.29
C VAL A 569 25.78 17.30 35.60
N SER A 570 26.35 16.51 36.50
CA SER A 570 26.91 17.01 37.77
C SER A 570 28.03 18.03 37.51
N SER A 571 28.83 17.84 36.46
CA SER A 571 29.86 18.80 36.05
C SER A 571 29.28 20.14 35.57
N VAL A 572 28.09 20.13 34.96
CA VAL A 572 27.37 21.33 34.50
C VAL A 572 26.76 22.07 35.69
N ILE A 573 26.12 21.34 36.61
CA ILE A 573 25.52 21.91 37.83
C ILE A 573 26.59 22.42 38.82
N GLY A 574 27.78 21.80 38.79
CA GLY A 574 28.83 21.96 39.78
C GLY A 574 30.03 22.81 39.40
N GLN A 575 29.98 23.65 38.36
CA GLN A 575 31.11 24.45 37.84
C GLN A 575 31.90 25.28 38.89
N HIS A 576 31.35 25.48 40.09
CA HIS A 576 31.98 26.21 41.20
C HIS A 576 32.04 25.45 42.54
N SER A 577 31.83 24.13 42.54
CA SER A 577 31.83 23.31 43.76
C SER A 577 33.21 22.68 44.04
N PRO A 578 33.66 22.66 45.31
CA PRO A 578 35.02 22.24 45.66
C PRO A 578 35.26 20.72 45.66
N ALA A 579 34.20 19.89 45.73
CA ALA A 579 34.29 18.43 45.75
C ALA A 579 33.02 17.75 45.19
N GLU A 580 33.20 16.66 44.43
CA GLU A 580 32.15 15.75 43.95
C GLU A 580 32.36 14.36 44.58
N GLU A 581 31.37 13.86 45.31
CA GLU A 581 31.40 12.53 45.96
C GLU A 581 30.34 11.61 45.34
N ILE A 582 30.77 10.45 44.85
CA ILE A 582 29.86 9.43 44.28
C ILE A 582 29.41 8.50 45.40
N VAL A 583 28.10 8.41 45.60
CA VAL A 583 27.48 7.65 46.69
C VAL A 583 26.62 6.54 46.11
N ALA A 584 26.91 5.29 46.45
CA ALA A 584 26.05 4.16 46.07
C ALA A 584 24.90 3.99 47.08
N GLU A 585 23.72 3.60 46.61
CA GLU A 585 22.58 3.29 47.47
C GLU A 585 22.96 2.26 48.56
N GLY A 586 22.71 2.61 49.82
CA GLY A 586 23.06 1.83 51.00
C GLY A 586 24.45 2.13 51.59
N GLN A 587 25.25 2.99 50.95
CA GLN A 587 26.57 3.45 51.42
C GLN A 587 26.60 4.95 51.67
N GLU A 588 25.46 5.56 51.98
CA GLU A 588 25.36 7.01 52.14
C GLU A 588 25.99 7.48 53.46
N PRO A 589 26.80 8.57 53.44
CA PRO A 589 27.32 9.18 54.66
C PRO A 589 26.20 9.83 55.47
N VAL A 590 26.43 10.03 56.78
CA VAL A 590 25.43 10.65 57.68
C VAL A 590 25.11 12.07 57.21
N GLU A 591 26.13 12.83 56.80
CA GLU A 591 25.99 14.19 56.28
C GLU A 591 25.05 14.28 55.06
N PHE A 592 25.03 13.26 54.19
CA PHE A 592 24.11 13.20 53.06
C PHE A 592 22.64 13.16 53.51
N TRP A 593 22.35 12.36 54.55
CA TRP A 593 20.99 12.29 55.10
C TRP A 593 20.62 13.55 55.87
N ASP A 594 21.56 14.17 56.58
CA ASP A 594 21.32 15.42 57.29
C ASP A 594 20.92 16.55 56.32
N LEU A 595 21.56 16.61 55.15
CA LEU A 595 21.20 17.55 54.07
C LEU A 595 19.78 17.34 53.51
N LEU A 596 19.25 16.11 53.57
CA LEU A 596 17.91 15.76 53.07
C LEU A 596 16.83 15.79 54.16
N GLY A 597 17.13 16.32 55.35
CA GLY A 597 16.20 16.38 56.48
C GLY A 597 16.05 15.06 57.24
N GLY A 598 17.04 14.17 57.14
CA GLY A 598 17.08 12.86 57.77
C GLY A 598 16.69 11.71 56.83
N LYS A 599 16.92 10.48 57.28
CA LYS A 599 16.62 9.28 56.51
C LYS A 599 15.12 8.94 56.59
N ALA A 600 14.46 8.85 55.44
CA ALA A 600 13.06 8.45 55.31
C ALA A 600 12.88 7.32 54.29
N PRO A 601 11.75 6.59 54.30
CA PRO A 601 11.42 5.64 53.24
C PRO A 601 11.27 6.35 51.88
N TYR A 602 11.74 5.69 50.82
CA TYR A 602 11.66 6.16 49.44
C TYR A 602 11.38 4.99 48.49
N ALA A 603 11.02 5.29 47.24
CA ALA A 603 10.59 4.28 46.28
C ALA A 603 11.74 3.34 45.87
N ASN A 604 11.55 2.02 46.03
CA ASN A 604 12.58 1.01 45.76
C ASN A 604 12.08 -0.21 44.98
N ASP A 605 10.87 -0.14 44.41
CA ASP A 605 10.29 -1.21 43.60
C ASP A 605 11.09 -1.42 42.30
N LYS A 606 11.22 -2.69 41.86
CA LYS A 606 11.86 -3.00 40.58
C LYS A 606 11.03 -2.40 39.45
N ARG A 607 11.56 -1.38 38.79
CA ARG A 607 10.91 -0.75 37.65
C ARG A 607 10.66 -1.78 36.54
N LEU A 608 9.41 -1.88 36.10
CA LEU A 608 9.09 -2.35 34.76
C LEU A 608 9.69 -1.33 33.79
N GLN A 609 10.73 -1.72 33.06
CA GLN A 609 11.25 -0.94 31.94
C GLN A 609 10.06 -0.58 31.04
N GLN A 610 9.88 0.72 30.75
CA GLN A 610 8.81 1.22 29.91
C GLN A 610 8.92 0.54 28.54
N VAL A 611 8.06 -0.45 28.31
CA VAL A 611 7.79 -0.93 26.97
C VAL A 611 6.95 0.17 26.32
N ILE A 612 7.45 0.78 25.27
CA ILE A 612 6.66 1.67 24.41
C ILE A 612 5.47 0.84 23.93
N LEU A 613 4.26 1.20 24.36
CA LEU A 613 3.05 0.63 23.82
C LEU A 613 2.92 1.08 22.37
N ASP A 614 2.78 0.12 21.47
CA ASP A 614 2.53 0.34 20.05
C ASP A 614 1.06 0.78 19.88
N HIS A 615 0.79 2.04 20.24
CA HIS A 615 -0.50 2.68 19.97
C HIS A 615 -0.52 3.11 18.50
N GLN A 616 -1.47 2.60 17.74
CA GLN A 616 -1.61 3.01 16.35
C GLN A 616 -2.03 4.48 16.26
N PRO A 617 -1.42 5.26 15.35
CA PRO A 617 -1.80 6.64 15.14
C PRO A 617 -3.24 6.72 14.61
N ARG A 618 -3.96 7.77 15.02
CA ARG A 618 -5.35 8.03 14.61
C ARG A 618 -5.46 9.42 14.00
N LEU A 619 -6.03 9.52 12.82
CA LEU A 619 -6.26 10.79 12.13
C LEU A 619 -7.72 11.20 12.28
N PHE A 620 -7.96 12.48 12.53
CA PHE A 620 -9.27 13.09 12.60
C PHE A 620 -9.31 14.35 11.76
N GLU A 621 -10.46 14.65 11.20
CA GLU A 621 -10.76 15.87 10.46
C GLU A 621 -11.61 16.79 11.34
N CYS A 622 -11.17 18.03 11.50
CA CYS A 622 -11.84 19.10 12.23
C CYS A 622 -12.39 20.12 11.23
N SER A 623 -13.71 20.14 11.05
CA SER A 623 -14.38 21.00 10.05
C SER A 623 -15.62 21.66 10.62
N ASN A 624 -15.90 22.90 10.22
CA ASN A 624 -17.13 23.61 10.56
C ASN A 624 -18.07 23.84 9.37
N LYS A 625 -17.77 23.24 8.21
CA LYS A 625 -18.53 23.40 6.96
C LYS A 625 -20.01 22.99 7.04
N THR A 626 -20.40 22.28 8.09
CA THR A 626 -21.80 21.88 8.37
C THR A 626 -22.58 22.96 9.15
N GLY A 627 -22.01 24.16 9.30
CA GLY A 627 -22.54 25.24 10.15
C GLY A 627 -22.22 25.06 11.64
N ARG A 628 -21.67 23.92 12.06
CA ARG A 628 -21.14 23.64 13.40
C ARG A 628 -19.80 22.91 13.29
N PHE A 629 -18.90 23.16 14.24
CA PHE A 629 -17.61 22.49 14.32
C PHE A 629 -17.77 21.02 14.72
N VAL A 630 -17.24 20.11 13.91
CA VAL A 630 -17.34 18.65 14.09
C VAL A 630 -15.98 18.00 13.87
N VAL A 631 -15.66 17.00 14.69
CA VAL A 631 -14.46 16.18 14.56
C VAL A 631 -14.83 14.76 14.10
N THR A 632 -14.27 14.30 12.98
CA THR A 632 -14.59 13.00 12.36
C THR A 632 -13.34 12.16 12.21
N GLU A 633 -13.36 10.88 12.62
CA GLU A 633 -12.21 9.98 12.48
C GLU A 633 -12.01 9.50 11.03
N VAL A 634 -10.77 9.53 10.57
CA VAL A 634 -10.33 9.04 9.26
C VAL A 634 -9.54 7.74 9.44
N THR A 635 -10.16 6.62 9.05
CA THR A 635 -9.57 5.28 9.15
C THR A 635 -8.64 4.95 7.97
N GLN A 636 -7.54 4.22 8.22
CA GLN A 636 -6.58 3.78 7.20
C GLN A 636 -6.08 4.96 6.32
N PHE A 637 -5.60 6.02 7.00
CA PHE A 637 -5.32 7.30 6.36
C PHE A 637 -4.06 7.26 5.47
N THR A 638 -4.07 8.06 4.40
CA THR A 638 -2.90 8.38 3.56
C THR A 638 -2.78 9.90 3.43
N GLN A 639 -1.74 10.37 2.74
CA GLN A 639 -1.59 11.81 2.46
C GLN A 639 -2.79 12.37 1.66
N ASP A 640 -3.54 11.53 0.94
CA ASP A 640 -4.77 11.88 0.21
C ASP A 640 -5.93 12.27 1.09
N ASP A 641 -5.90 11.85 2.35
CA ASP A 641 -6.95 12.18 3.30
C ASP A 641 -6.70 13.53 4.03
N LEU A 642 -5.57 14.23 3.77
CA LEU A 642 -5.32 15.57 4.29
C LEU A 642 -6.04 16.63 3.44
N CYS A 643 -7.10 17.22 4.00
CA CYS A 643 -7.93 18.20 3.30
C CYS A 643 -7.36 19.62 3.43
N GLU A 644 -7.02 20.26 2.30
CA GLU A 644 -6.43 21.62 2.26
C GLU A 644 -7.34 22.69 2.85
N ASP A 645 -8.65 22.41 2.91
CA ASP A 645 -9.68 23.32 3.37
C ASP A 645 -10.06 23.15 4.85
N ASP A 646 -9.44 22.21 5.58
CA ASP A 646 -9.81 21.87 6.96
C ASP A 646 -8.55 21.72 7.86
N VAL A 647 -8.77 21.55 9.16
CA VAL A 647 -7.70 21.22 10.12
C VAL A 647 -7.73 19.72 10.41
N MET A 648 -6.59 19.06 10.40
CA MET A 648 -6.47 17.63 10.66
C MET A 648 -5.75 17.40 12.00
N LEU A 649 -6.30 16.53 12.86
CA LEU A 649 -5.73 16.14 14.14
C LEU A 649 -5.18 14.71 14.02
N LEU A 650 -3.86 14.54 14.13
CA LEU A 650 -3.21 13.23 14.16
C LEU A 650 -2.71 12.93 15.58
N ASP A 651 -3.34 11.97 16.24
CA ASP A 651 -2.98 11.51 17.58
C ASP A 651 -2.07 10.29 17.51
N THR A 652 -0.83 10.43 17.98
CA THR A 652 0.17 9.34 18.02
C THR A 652 0.46 8.88 19.46
N TRP A 653 -0.50 9.11 20.37
CA TRP A 653 -0.43 8.83 21.81
C TRP A 653 0.53 9.72 22.61
N ASP A 654 1.78 9.83 22.18
CA ASP A 654 2.79 10.60 22.90
C ASP A 654 2.81 12.09 22.55
N GLN A 655 2.26 12.43 21.40
CA GLN A 655 2.10 13.80 20.91
C GLN A 655 0.88 13.86 20.00
N VAL A 656 0.29 15.04 19.91
CA VAL A 656 -0.83 15.31 19.00
C VAL A 656 -0.39 16.34 17.97
N PHE A 657 -0.58 16.05 16.70
CA PHE A 657 -0.32 16.98 15.63
C PHE A 657 -1.61 17.64 15.17
N LEU A 658 -1.58 18.96 15.00
CA LEU A 658 -2.59 19.75 14.33
C LEU A 658 -2.03 20.22 13.00
N TRP A 659 -2.41 19.54 11.92
CA TRP A 659 -2.05 19.92 10.56
C TRP A 659 -3.11 20.89 10.02
N VAL A 660 -2.67 22.06 9.56
CA VAL A 660 -3.55 23.14 9.10
C VAL A 660 -3.43 23.27 7.59
N GLY A 661 -4.53 23.01 6.89
CA GLY A 661 -4.63 23.22 5.44
C GLY A 661 -4.51 24.70 5.06
N ASN A 662 -4.04 24.96 3.84
CA ASN A 662 -3.85 26.34 3.35
C ASN A 662 -5.18 27.11 3.22
N GLU A 663 -6.28 26.42 2.92
CA GLU A 663 -7.62 27.00 2.75
C GLU A 663 -8.49 26.85 4.02
N ALA A 664 -7.97 26.27 5.10
CA ALA A 664 -8.69 26.12 6.37
C ALA A 664 -9.05 27.46 7.00
N ASN A 665 -10.28 27.60 7.52
CA ASN A 665 -10.79 28.88 8.01
C ASN A 665 -10.37 29.18 9.46
N ASP A 666 -10.43 30.45 9.87
CA ASP A 666 -9.96 30.91 11.18
C ASP A 666 -10.73 30.30 12.36
N VAL A 667 -12.01 29.95 12.16
CA VAL A 667 -12.83 29.32 13.19
C VAL A 667 -12.36 27.88 13.40
N GLU A 668 -12.15 27.13 12.32
CA GLU A 668 -11.59 25.76 12.39
C GLU A 668 -10.22 25.75 13.06
N ARG A 669 -9.34 26.71 12.72
CA ARG A 669 -8.00 26.84 13.34
C ARG A 669 -8.08 27.04 14.85
N LYS A 670 -8.99 27.90 15.32
CA LYS A 670 -9.16 28.19 16.76
C LYS A 670 -9.82 27.03 17.49
N ASP A 671 -10.93 26.53 16.97
CA ASP A 671 -11.74 25.50 17.61
C ASP A 671 -11.00 24.15 17.64
N ALA A 672 -10.15 23.85 16.65
CA ALA A 672 -9.32 22.64 16.65
C ALA A 672 -8.33 22.61 17.82
N VAL A 673 -7.72 23.74 18.19
CA VAL A 673 -6.79 23.80 19.34
C VAL A 673 -7.53 23.55 20.65
N VAL A 674 -8.70 24.19 20.83
CA VAL A 674 -9.53 24.00 22.03
C VAL A 674 -10.02 22.56 22.11
N THR A 675 -10.54 22.02 21.02
CA THR A 675 -11.06 20.65 20.95
C THR A 675 -9.96 19.62 21.18
N THR A 676 -8.72 19.89 20.79
CA THR A 676 -7.58 19.00 21.07
C THR A 676 -7.28 18.91 22.57
N GLN A 677 -7.36 20.03 23.29
CA GLN A 677 -7.16 20.04 24.74
C GLN A 677 -8.29 19.31 25.46
N GLU A 678 -9.54 19.53 25.03
CA GLU A 678 -10.70 18.81 25.55
C GLU A 678 -10.61 17.31 25.23
N TYR A 679 -10.17 16.95 24.03
CA TYR A 679 -9.90 15.57 23.62
C TYR A 679 -8.92 14.88 24.56
N LEU A 680 -7.80 15.52 24.91
CA LEU A 680 -6.84 14.97 25.87
C LEU A 680 -7.43 14.82 27.28
N GLN A 681 -8.18 15.82 27.76
CA GLN A 681 -8.80 15.80 29.08
C GLN A 681 -9.89 14.73 29.23
N THR A 682 -10.68 14.53 28.17
CA THR A 682 -11.84 13.62 28.16
C THR A 682 -11.50 12.24 27.60
N HIS A 683 -10.25 12.01 27.18
CA HIS A 683 -9.84 10.76 26.56
C HIS A 683 -10.07 9.55 27.50
N PRO A 684 -10.75 8.47 27.06
CA PRO A 684 -11.07 7.30 27.90
C PRO A 684 -9.85 6.62 28.53
N GLY A 685 -8.70 6.70 27.86
CA GLY A 685 -7.41 6.21 28.33
C GLY A 685 -6.74 7.06 29.44
N SER A 686 -7.41 8.09 29.97
CA SER A 686 -6.84 9.05 30.94
C SER A 686 -5.52 9.63 30.43
N ARG A 687 -5.58 10.30 29.26
CA ARG A 687 -4.40 10.92 28.67
C ARG A 687 -3.92 12.06 29.55
N ASP A 688 -2.62 12.30 29.48
CA ASP A 688 -2.02 13.40 30.20
C ASP A 688 -2.43 14.72 29.50
N PRO A 689 -3.10 15.67 30.18
CA PRO A 689 -3.47 16.96 29.58
C PRO A 689 -2.25 17.76 29.09
N ASP A 690 -1.07 17.47 29.65
CA ASP A 690 0.19 18.11 29.31
C ASP A 690 0.90 17.43 28.11
N THR A 691 0.22 16.54 27.38
CA THR A 691 0.75 15.91 26.17
C THR A 691 1.13 16.99 25.13
N PRO A 692 2.35 16.96 24.54
CA PRO A 692 2.79 17.94 23.56
C PRO A 692 1.86 18.05 22.34
N ILE A 693 1.57 19.28 21.94
CA ILE A 693 0.76 19.61 20.75
C ILE A 693 1.66 20.31 19.73
N LEU A 694 1.71 19.78 18.51
CA LEU A 694 2.51 20.30 17.41
C LEU A 694 1.61 20.88 16.33
N LEU A 695 1.71 22.18 16.08
CA LEU A 695 1.00 22.86 15.00
C LEU A 695 1.85 22.85 13.73
N ILE A 696 1.33 22.24 12.67
CA ILE A 696 1.98 22.06 11.38
C ILE A 696 1.14 22.75 10.31
N LYS A 697 1.78 23.42 9.36
CA LYS A 697 1.10 23.99 8.19
C LYS A 697 1.43 23.19 6.94
N GLN A 698 0.47 23.13 6.02
CA GLN A 698 0.62 22.47 4.73
C GLN A 698 1.91 22.90 4.00
N GLY A 699 2.70 21.93 3.54
CA GLY A 699 3.97 22.15 2.82
C GLY A 699 5.22 22.35 3.70
N TYR A 700 5.04 22.41 5.03
CA TYR A 700 6.10 22.55 6.03
C TYR A 700 6.11 21.40 7.04
N GLU A 701 5.65 20.22 6.62
CA GLU A 701 5.53 19.06 7.49
C GLU A 701 6.91 18.49 7.88
N PRO A 702 7.18 18.27 9.18
CA PRO A 702 8.43 17.68 9.64
C PRO A 702 8.46 16.16 9.36
N PRO A 703 9.66 15.54 9.27
CA PRO A 703 9.80 14.09 9.13
C PRO A 703 9.07 13.28 10.21
N THR A 704 8.94 13.85 11.41
CA THR A 704 8.23 13.25 12.54
C THR A 704 6.72 13.14 12.34
N PHE A 705 6.16 13.90 11.40
CA PHE A 705 4.76 13.83 10.97
C PHE A 705 4.62 12.97 9.70
N THR A 706 5.42 13.25 8.67
CA THR A 706 5.30 12.58 7.37
C THR A 706 5.60 11.08 7.45
N GLY A 707 6.43 10.65 8.41
CA GLY A 707 6.72 9.24 8.66
C GLY A 707 5.55 8.39 9.17
N TRP A 708 4.42 8.99 9.56
CA TRP A 708 3.20 8.25 9.91
C TRP A 708 2.35 7.87 8.70
N PHE A 709 2.69 8.39 7.52
CA PHE A 709 1.99 8.10 6.28
C PHE A 709 2.83 7.11 5.46
N THR A 710 2.23 5.98 5.07
CA THR A 710 2.91 4.88 4.36
C THR A 710 3.66 5.32 3.11
N THR A 711 3.16 6.35 2.43
CA THR A 711 3.81 6.96 1.27
C THR A 711 3.55 8.47 1.31
N TRP A 712 4.61 9.27 1.39
CA TRP A 712 4.52 10.73 1.38
C TRP A 712 5.14 11.29 0.10
N ASP A 713 4.32 11.97 -0.70
CA ASP A 713 4.75 12.68 -1.90
C ASP A 713 4.94 14.17 -1.58
N ILE A 714 6.21 14.60 -1.57
CA ILE A 714 6.61 16.00 -1.37
C ILE A 714 6.09 16.88 -2.50
N SER A 715 5.89 16.31 -3.69
CA SER A 715 5.44 17.03 -4.88
C SER A 715 3.93 17.16 -5.01
N LYS A 716 3.15 16.49 -4.15
CA LYS A 716 1.68 16.42 -4.24
C LYS A 716 1.02 17.79 -4.44
N TRP A 717 1.33 18.74 -3.56
CA TRP A 717 0.77 20.09 -3.60
C TRP A 717 1.60 21.07 -4.44
N SER A 718 2.67 20.60 -5.09
CA SER A 718 3.53 21.40 -5.97
C SER A 718 3.53 20.95 -7.43
N GLY A 719 2.85 19.85 -7.78
CA GLY A 719 2.90 19.27 -9.12
C GLY A 719 1.71 18.38 -9.55
N GLY A 720 0.61 18.33 -8.80
CA GLY A 720 -0.61 17.64 -9.25
C GLY A 720 -1.23 18.35 -10.46
N LYS A 721 -1.58 17.61 -11.51
CA LYS A 721 -2.29 18.18 -12.67
C LYS A 721 -3.63 18.74 -12.21
N THR A 722 -3.88 20.02 -12.45
CA THR A 722 -5.17 20.65 -12.17
C THR A 722 -6.30 19.96 -12.95
N TYR A 723 -7.55 20.12 -12.52
CA TYR A 723 -8.70 19.61 -13.26
C TYR A 723 -8.65 20.07 -14.74
N GLU A 724 -8.24 21.31 -14.98
CA GLU A 724 -8.06 21.86 -16.32
C GLU A 724 -6.92 21.18 -17.09
N GLU A 725 -5.81 20.84 -16.45
CA GLU A 725 -4.71 20.10 -17.08
C GLU A 725 -5.08 18.64 -17.37
N LEU A 726 -5.86 17.99 -16.50
CA LEU A 726 -6.42 16.65 -16.73
C LEU A 726 -7.43 16.63 -17.88
N LYS A 727 -8.24 17.68 -18.00
CA LYS A 727 -9.14 17.91 -19.15
C LYS A 727 -8.35 18.12 -20.43
N LYS A 728 -7.27 18.92 -20.37
CA LYS A 728 -6.40 19.22 -21.52
C LYS A 728 -5.62 18.01 -22.03
N ASP A 729 -5.17 17.13 -21.13
CA ASP A 729 -4.52 15.85 -21.48
C ASP A 729 -5.41 14.90 -22.29
N LEU A 730 -6.74 15.02 -22.15
CA LEU A 730 -7.71 14.12 -22.79
C LEU A 730 -8.04 14.53 -24.23
N GLY A 731 -7.73 15.77 -24.64
CA GLY A 731 -8.01 16.31 -25.97
C GLY A 731 -9.52 16.50 -26.23
N GLU A 732 -9.87 17.43 -27.12
CA GLU A 732 -11.23 17.50 -27.67
C GLU A 732 -11.53 16.19 -28.42
N VAL A 733 -12.70 15.60 -28.14
CA VAL A 733 -13.20 14.41 -28.83
C VAL A 733 -13.15 14.68 -30.33
N THR A 734 -12.40 13.87 -31.07
CA THR A 734 -12.33 14.00 -32.53
C THR A 734 -13.70 13.57 -33.08
N PRO A 735 -14.29 14.29 -34.06
CA PRO A 735 -15.70 14.12 -34.37
C PRO A 735 -16.00 12.70 -34.86
N LEU A 736 -16.85 11.99 -34.10
CA LEU A 736 -17.50 10.78 -34.57
C LEU A 736 -18.40 11.14 -35.76
N VAL A 737 -18.16 10.45 -36.86
CA VAL A 737 -18.94 10.40 -38.10
C VAL A 737 -20.44 10.33 -37.77
N ARG A 738 -21.18 11.37 -38.18
CA ARG A 738 -22.65 11.45 -38.12
C ARG A 738 -23.27 10.20 -38.75
N ILE A 739 -24.05 9.47 -37.95
CA ILE A 739 -25.12 8.61 -38.44
C ILE A 739 -26.40 9.44 -38.36
N THR A 740 -26.84 9.99 -39.48
CA THR A 740 -28.26 10.31 -39.71
C THR A 740 -28.63 9.77 -41.09
N THR A 741 -29.47 8.73 -41.06
CA THR A 741 -30.56 8.41 -41.99
C THR A 741 -30.54 9.07 -43.38
N GLU A 742 -30.34 8.22 -44.38
CA GLU A 742 -30.88 8.24 -45.74
C GLU A 742 -31.38 9.59 -46.29
N GLN A 743 -30.56 10.22 -47.14
CA GLN A 743 -31.00 10.60 -48.49
C GLN A 743 -29.78 10.84 -49.39
N ASN A 744 -29.89 10.30 -50.60
CA ASN A 744 -28.94 10.37 -51.70
C ASN A 744 -28.28 11.73 -51.86
N ASP A 745 -26.95 11.78 -51.85
CA ASP A 745 -26.21 12.33 -52.97
C ASP A 745 -24.80 11.73 -53.04
N GLY A 746 -24.43 11.33 -54.25
CA GLY A 746 -23.34 10.43 -54.53
C GLY A 746 -21.96 11.07 -54.39
N GLU A 747 -21.11 10.43 -53.59
CA GLU A 747 -19.65 10.48 -53.77
C GLU A 747 -19.16 9.08 -54.15
N SER A 748 -18.94 8.94 -55.46
CA SER A 748 -17.85 8.19 -56.08
C SER A 748 -17.42 6.89 -55.38
N ARG A 749 -18.12 5.79 -55.73
CA ARG A 749 -17.43 4.50 -55.91
C ARG A 749 -16.20 4.78 -56.79
N GLN A 750 -14.99 4.75 -56.21
CA GLN A 750 -13.78 4.63 -57.02
C GLN A 750 -13.92 3.33 -57.80
N VAL A 751 -14.27 3.45 -59.07
CA VAL A 751 -14.37 2.32 -59.99
C VAL A 751 -12.94 1.86 -60.25
N PHE A 752 -12.48 0.88 -59.48
CA PHE A 752 -11.22 0.21 -59.76
C PHE A 752 -11.36 -0.52 -61.11
N GLN A 753 -10.44 -0.27 -62.03
CA GLN A 753 -10.41 -0.97 -63.31
C GLN A 753 -10.22 -2.46 -63.04
N SER A 754 -11.18 -3.27 -63.50
CA SER A 754 -11.19 -4.72 -63.28
C SER A 754 -10.34 -5.42 -64.34
N PHE A 755 -9.41 -6.27 -63.88
CA PHE A 755 -8.54 -7.08 -64.74
C PHE A 755 -8.89 -8.57 -64.62
N PRO A 756 -8.65 -9.40 -65.66
CA PRO A 756 -8.86 -10.84 -65.58
C PRO A 756 -8.07 -11.46 -64.42
N ALA A 757 -8.68 -12.39 -63.68
CA ALA A 757 -8.07 -13.00 -62.50
C ALA A 757 -6.68 -13.61 -62.75
N GLU A 758 -6.42 -14.09 -63.97
CA GLU A 758 -5.14 -14.68 -64.38
C GLU A 758 -3.99 -13.66 -64.37
N ASP A 759 -4.25 -12.39 -64.71
CA ASP A 759 -3.24 -11.34 -64.78
C ASP A 759 -2.87 -10.75 -63.41
N LEU A 760 -3.75 -10.89 -62.41
CA LEU A 760 -3.53 -10.37 -61.05
C LEU A 760 -2.88 -11.43 -60.13
N ILE A 761 -3.21 -12.70 -60.34
CA ILE A 761 -2.86 -13.80 -59.44
C ILE A 761 -1.57 -14.51 -59.87
N LYS A 762 -1.28 -14.63 -61.18
CA LYS A 762 -0.15 -15.43 -61.69
C LYS A 762 1.15 -14.66 -61.93
N LYS A 763 1.14 -13.33 -61.86
CA LYS A 763 2.31 -12.47 -62.16
C LYS A 763 3.01 -11.96 -60.90
N GLN A 764 4.34 -11.92 -60.92
CA GLN A 764 5.15 -11.33 -59.85
C GLN A 764 4.92 -9.81 -59.78
N THR A 765 5.24 -9.17 -58.65
CA THR A 765 4.99 -7.74 -58.39
C THR A 765 5.49 -6.81 -59.50
N ASN A 766 6.52 -7.22 -60.24
CA ASN A 766 7.18 -6.45 -61.29
C ASN A 766 6.50 -6.59 -62.67
N GLU A 767 5.46 -7.42 -62.80
CA GLU A 767 4.73 -7.71 -64.05
C GLU A 767 3.23 -7.35 -63.98
N LEU A 768 2.79 -6.68 -62.90
CA LEU A 768 1.41 -6.23 -62.74
C LEU A 768 1.11 -5.02 -63.65
N PRO A 769 -0.13 -4.88 -64.17
CA PRO A 769 -0.53 -3.71 -64.94
C PRO A 769 -0.33 -2.39 -64.18
N GLU A 770 0.04 -1.32 -64.90
CA GLU A 770 0.25 0.01 -64.33
C GLU A 770 -1.00 0.49 -63.54
N GLY A 771 -0.83 0.84 -62.27
CA GLY A 771 -1.89 1.33 -61.39
C GLY A 771 -2.55 0.29 -60.47
N VAL A 772 -2.14 -0.98 -60.50
CA VAL A 772 -2.62 -2.02 -59.57
C VAL A 772 -1.76 -2.07 -58.31
N ASP A 773 -2.35 -1.84 -57.14
CA ASP A 773 -1.66 -1.96 -55.84
C ASP A 773 -1.40 -3.44 -55.51
N PRO A 774 -0.12 -3.87 -55.36
CA PRO A 774 0.23 -5.25 -55.02
C PRO A 774 -0.33 -5.74 -53.68
N ALA A 775 -0.64 -4.83 -52.75
CA ALA A 775 -1.18 -5.16 -51.44
C ALA A 775 -2.71 -5.32 -51.41
N HIS A 776 -3.41 -4.87 -52.46
CA HIS A 776 -4.87 -4.85 -52.54
C HIS A 776 -5.42 -5.35 -53.89
N LYS A 777 -4.81 -6.41 -54.42
CA LYS A 777 -5.15 -6.99 -55.73
C LYS A 777 -6.63 -7.41 -55.84
N GLU A 778 -7.24 -7.76 -54.71
CA GLU A 778 -8.63 -8.19 -54.62
C GLU A 778 -9.64 -7.10 -54.99
N LYS A 779 -9.25 -5.82 -54.90
CA LYS A 779 -10.10 -4.67 -55.29
C LYS A 779 -10.23 -4.51 -56.80
N HIS A 780 -9.30 -5.09 -57.57
CA HIS A 780 -9.24 -5.04 -59.04
C HIS A 780 -9.83 -6.29 -59.72
N LEU A 781 -10.44 -7.21 -58.96
CA LEU A 781 -11.15 -8.37 -59.51
C LEU A 781 -12.59 -8.00 -59.90
N SER A 782 -13.13 -8.64 -60.93
CA SER A 782 -14.57 -8.55 -61.22
C SER A 782 -15.40 -9.21 -60.10
N ASP A 783 -16.68 -8.85 -59.95
CA ASP A 783 -17.52 -9.42 -58.89
C ASP A 783 -17.75 -10.94 -59.06
N SER A 784 -17.79 -11.43 -60.31
CA SER A 784 -17.87 -12.86 -60.61
C SER A 784 -16.59 -13.59 -60.22
N ASP A 785 -15.42 -13.03 -60.53
CA ASP A 785 -14.13 -13.63 -60.22
C ASP A 785 -13.84 -13.58 -58.72
N PHE A 786 -14.24 -12.48 -58.05
CA PHE A 786 -14.13 -12.34 -56.61
C PHE A 786 -14.97 -13.39 -55.88
N SER A 787 -16.23 -13.60 -56.30
CA SER A 787 -17.09 -14.63 -55.73
C SER A 787 -16.53 -16.04 -55.99
N ALA A 788 -15.99 -16.30 -57.17
CA ALA A 788 -15.36 -17.58 -57.52
C ALA A 788 -14.11 -17.88 -56.66
N ILE A 789 -13.30 -16.87 -56.35
CA ILE A 789 -12.05 -17.03 -55.59
C ILE A 789 -12.28 -17.05 -54.07
N PHE A 790 -13.19 -16.20 -53.57
CA PHE A 790 -13.41 -16.03 -52.13
C PHE A 790 -14.63 -16.76 -51.58
N GLY A 791 -15.50 -17.28 -52.46
CA GLY A 791 -16.73 -18.00 -52.09
C GLY A 791 -17.78 -17.12 -51.41
N MET A 792 -17.67 -15.80 -51.56
CA MET A 792 -18.57 -14.80 -50.96
C MET A 792 -18.54 -13.51 -51.78
N SER A 793 -19.57 -12.68 -51.64
CA SER A 793 -19.61 -11.37 -52.33
C SER A 793 -18.62 -10.38 -51.72
N LYS A 794 -18.24 -9.34 -52.49
CA LYS A 794 -17.37 -8.26 -52.00
C LYS A 794 -17.92 -7.56 -50.76
N ASP A 795 -19.23 -7.40 -50.67
CA ASP A 795 -19.89 -6.76 -49.53
C ASP A 795 -19.77 -7.61 -48.25
N GLN A 796 -19.94 -8.94 -48.36
CA GLN A 796 -19.72 -9.86 -47.25
C GLN A 796 -18.25 -9.88 -46.83
N PHE A 797 -17.33 -9.81 -47.79
CA PHE A 797 -15.91 -9.74 -47.51
C PHE A 797 -15.52 -8.44 -46.79
N ALA A 798 -16.07 -7.29 -47.21
CA ALA A 798 -15.83 -5.98 -46.60
C ALA A 798 -16.35 -5.89 -45.15
N SER A 799 -17.39 -6.65 -44.81
CA SER A 799 -17.93 -6.71 -43.43
C SER A 799 -17.07 -7.52 -42.45
N LEU A 800 -16.04 -8.24 -42.93
CA LEU A 800 -15.15 -9.02 -42.05
C LEU A 800 -14.12 -8.11 -41.35
N PRO A 801 -13.68 -8.44 -40.12
CA PRO A 801 -12.55 -7.78 -39.48
C PRO A 801 -11.30 -7.80 -40.38
N GLN A 802 -10.52 -6.71 -40.39
CA GLN A 802 -9.39 -6.50 -41.31
C GLN A 802 -8.37 -7.66 -41.31
N TRP A 803 -8.09 -8.24 -40.14
CA TRP A 803 -7.21 -9.40 -40.03
C TRP A 803 -7.79 -10.68 -40.66
N LYS A 804 -9.12 -10.86 -40.67
CA LYS A 804 -9.79 -11.97 -41.36
C LYS A 804 -9.80 -11.75 -42.87
N GLN A 805 -9.99 -10.52 -43.33
CA GLN A 805 -9.85 -10.15 -44.75
C GLN A 805 -8.44 -10.48 -45.23
N LEU A 806 -7.41 -9.96 -44.56
CA LEU A 806 -6.00 -10.22 -44.85
C LEU A 806 -5.67 -11.72 -44.81
N LYS A 807 -6.12 -12.42 -43.78
CA LYS A 807 -5.93 -13.87 -43.64
C LYS A 807 -6.61 -14.66 -44.77
N ARG A 808 -7.78 -14.23 -45.26
CA ARG A 808 -8.48 -14.88 -46.38
C ARG A 808 -7.85 -14.58 -47.74
N VAL A 809 -7.42 -13.34 -47.98
CA VAL A 809 -6.59 -12.99 -49.16
C VAL A 809 -5.35 -13.89 -49.19
N GLN A 810 -4.67 -14.03 -48.05
CA GLN A 810 -3.48 -14.87 -47.94
C GLN A 810 -3.77 -16.37 -48.15
N ILE A 811 -4.85 -16.89 -47.55
CA ILE A 811 -5.22 -18.31 -47.65
C ILE A 811 -5.63 -18.70 -49.08
N ASN A 812 -6.42 -17.87 -49.79
CA ASN A 812 -6.90 -18.20 -51.13
C ASN A 812 -5.83 -17.99 -52.21
N LEU A 813 -4.92 -17.02 -52.05
CA LEU A 813 -3.72 -16.90 -52.88
C LEU A 813 -2.81 -18.13 -52.77
N LEU A 814 -2.72 -18.74 -51.58
CA LEU A 814 -1.94 -19.95 -51.32
C LEU A 814 -2.64 -21.24 -51.79
N LEU A 815 -3.97 -21.30 -51.76
CA LEU A 815 -4.75 -22.44 -52.27
C LEU A 815 -4.68 -22.53 -53.79
N ASN A 816 -4.69 -21.41 -54.51
CA ASN A 816 -4.56 -21.42 -55.98
C ASN A 816 -3.15 -21.82 -56.46
N THR A 817 -2.11 -21.65 -55.65
CA THR A 817 -0.77 -22.18 -55.94
C THR A 817 -0.64 -23.69 -55.66
N ALA A 818 -1.55 -24.27 -54.85
CA ALA A 818 -1.55 -25.69 -54.51
C ALA A 818 -2.36 -26.55 -55.51
N VAL A 819 -3.37 -25.98 -56.18
CA VAL A 819 -4.24 -26.70 -57.14
C VAL A 819 -3.52 -27.02 -58.48
N GLU A 820 -2.48 -26.26 -58.87
CA GLU A 820 -1.69 -26.56 -60.08
C GLU A 820 -0.63 -27.66 -59.88
N LYS A 821 -0.37 -28.12 -58.64
CA LYS A 821 0.59 -29.22 -58.38
C LYS A 821 -0.04 -30.62 -58.29
N SER A 822 -1.36 -30.75 -58.41
CA SER A 822 -2.06 -32.05 -58.39
C SER A 822 -2.61 -32.51 -59.74
N ASN A 823 -2.44 -31.75 -60.83
CA ASN A 823 -2.88 -32.12 -62.18
C ASN A 823 -1.71 -32.47 -63.12
N LEU A 824 -0.98 -33.53 -62.79
CA LEU A 824 -0.12 -34.28 -63.72
C LEU A 824 0.10 -35.69 -63.14
N GLY A 825 -0.74 -36.66 -63.55
CA GLY A 825 -0.56 -38.08 -63.22
C GLY A 825 -1.86 -38.86 -63.21
N HIS A 826 -2.09 -39.63 -64.26
CA HIS A 826 -3.35 -40.23 -64.68
C HIS A 826 -3.38 -41.75 -64.33
N PHE A 827 -4.61 -42.32 -64.25
CA PHE A 827 -5.01 -43.74 -64.46
C PHE A 827 -5.24 -44.72 -63.28
N THR A 828 -6.53 -45.12 -63.21
CA THR A 828 -7.14 -46.47 -63.07
C THR A 828 -7.60 -47.08 -61.72
N THR A 829 -8.88 -47.49 -61.81
CA THR A 829 -9.57 -48.68 -61.29
C THR A 829 -10.04 -48.77 -59.83
N GLY A 830 -11.35 -49.06 -59.69
CA GLY A 830 -11.81 -50.09 -58.76
C GLY A 830 -12.85 -49.69 -57.71
N GLN A 831 -14.13 -49.84 -58.08
CA GLN A 831 -15.20 -50.53 -57.34
C GLN A 831 -15.58 -50.19 -55.88
N ASP A 832 -16.90 -50.04 -55.72
CA ASP A 832 -17.77 -50.53 -54.63
C ASP A 832 -17.64 -49.88 -53.24
N SER A 833 -18.66 -49.76 -52.39
CA SER A 833 -20.12 -49.74 -52.49
C SER A 833 -20.61 -49.43 -51.06
N THR A 834 -21.71 -48.67 -50.93
CA THR A 834 -22.76 -48.76 -49.89
C THR A 834 -22.47 -48.69 -48.37
N ASN A 835 -23.35 -47.89 -47.73
CA ASN A 835 -24.01 -48.08 -46.43
C ASN A 835 -23.45 -47.40 -45.15
N SER A 836 -24.17 -46.34 -44.78
CA SER A 836 -24.90 -46.16 -43.52
C SER A 836 -24.44 -46.90 -42.26
N VAL A 837 -24.36 -46.16 -41.14
CA VAL A 837 -25.23 -46.30 -39.94
C VAL A 837 -24.63 -45.53 -38.74
N GLN A 838 -25.49 -44.67 -38.18
CA GLN A 838 -25.67 -44.22 -36.79
C GLN A 838 -24.50 -43.82 -35.86
N ILE A 839 -24.75 -42.66 -35.25
CA ILE A 839 -24.23 -42.15 -33.99
C ILE A 839 -24.62 -43.10 -32.84
N PRO A 840 -23.74 -43.33 -31.86
CA PRO A 840 -24.13 -43.02 -30.49
C PRO A 840 -23.06 -42.26 -29.69
N TYR A 841 -23.56 -41.38 -28.83
CA TYR A 841 -22.85 -40.65 -27.79
C TYR A 841 -22.17 -41.59 -26.76
N ARG A 842 -20.86 -41.44 -26.58
CA ARG A 842 -20.15 -41.27 -25.29
C ARG A 842 -18.64 -41.30 -25.56
N MET A 843 -17.92 -40.24 -25.24
CA MET A 843 -16.46 -40.31 -25.14
C MET A 843 -15.98 -39.64 -23.86
N ASN A 844 -15.45 -40.49 -22.97
CA ASN A 844 -14.74 -40.14 -21.76
C ASN A 844 -13.55 -39.22 -22.09
N VAL A 845 -13.42 -38.11 -21.35
CA VAL A 845 -12.34 -37.12 -21.51
C VAL A 845 -10.96 -37.67 -21.05
N PHE A 846 -10.90 -38.88 -20.48
CA PHE A 846 -9.68 -39.45 -19.91
C PHE A 846 -8.90 -40.42 -20.81
N ASP A 847 -9.33 -40.68 -22.04
CA ASP A 847 -8.54 -41.42 -23.03
C ASP A 847 -8.11 -40.49 -24.18
N ARG A 848 -7.20 -39.56 -23.88
CA ARG A 848 -6.34 -38.98 -24.93
C ARG A 848 -4.96 -39.60 -24.80
N ASN A 849 -4.72 -40.61 -25.63
CA ASN A 849 -3.38 -41.12 -25.86
C ASN A 849 -2.54 -39.97 -26.45
N ILE A 850 -1.65 -39.38 -25.64
CA ILE A 850 -0.77 -38.28 -26.06
C ILE A 850 0.16 -38.85 -27.12
N ASN A 851 -0.02 -38.43 -28.37
CA ASN A 851 0.84 -38.85 -29.46
C ASN A 851 2.18 -38.10 -29.34
N PHE A 852 3.18 -38.71 -28.69
CA PHE A 852 4.51 -38.14 -28.50
C PHE A 852 5.23 -37.80 -29.82
N ASP A 853 4.85 -38.43 -30.94
CA ASP A 853 5.40 -38.08 -32.26
C ASP A 853 4.85 -36.75 -32.81
N SER A 854 3.71 -36.27 -32.29
CA SER A 854 3.22 -34.91 -32.56
C SER A 854 3.87 -33.85 -31.68
N LEU A 855 4.40 -34.25 -30.51
CA LEU A 855 5.22 -33.42 -29.60
C LEU A 855 6.68 -33.22 -30.09
N LEU A 856 7.04 -33.75 -31.25
CA LEU A 856 8.37 -33.55 -31.84
C LEU A 856 8.29 -33.02 -33.29
N LYS A 857 7.09 -32.68 -33.79
CA LYS A 857 6.89 -32.10 -35.12
C LYS A 857 6.88 -30.58 -35.08
N PHE A 858 8.07 -29.98 -35.21
CA PHE A 858 8.24 -28.52 -35.35
C PHE A 858 7.93 -28.03 -36.78
N SER A 859 6.67 -28.20 -37.24
CA SER A 859 6.26 -27.90 -38.62
C SER A 859 6.29 -26.40 -38.99
N GLN A 860 6.46 -25.51 -38.01
CA GLN A 860 6.52 -24.05 -38.20
C GLN A 860 7.94 -23.50 -38.39
N ILE A 861 8.99 -24.31 -38.14
CA ILE A 861 10.39 -23.86 -38.17
C ILE A 861 11.11 -24.47 -39.37
N SER A 862 11.85 -23.66 -40.13
CA SER A 862 12.57 -24.15 -41.31
C SER A 862 13.64 -25.21 -40.96
N ARG A 863 13.89 -26.18 -41.86
CA ARG A 863 14.92 -27.22 -41.67
C ARG A 863 16.32 -26.63 -41.45
N SER A 864 16.61 -25.48 -42.05
CA SER A 864 17.85 -24.72 -41.85
C SER A 864 17.95 -24.16 -40.42
N THR A 865 16.85 -23.63 -39.88
CA THR A 865 16.79 -23.13 -38.50
C THR A 865 16.84 -24.25 -37.47
N GLN A 866 16.24 -25.42 -37.75
CA GLN A 866 16.36 -26.59 -36.89
C GLN A 866 17.82 -27.08 -36.76
N LEU A 867 18.57 -27.11 -37.87
CA LEU A 867 19.99 -27.46 -37.85
C LEU A 867 20.83 -26.43 -37.09
N HIS A 868 20.51 -25.14 -37.25
CA HIS A 868 21.14 -24.06 -36.50
C HIS A 868 20.89 -24.20 -34.99
N LEU A 869 19.64 -24.39 -34.57
CA LEU A 869 19.29 -24.61 -33.16
C LEU A 869 19.99 -25.84 -32.58
N LYS A 870 20.11 -26.93 -33.35
CA LYS A 870 20.88 -28.11 -32.93
C LYS A 870 22.33 -27.74 -32.60
N ASN A 871 22.97 -26.92 -33.43
CA ASN A 871 24.34 -26.46 -33.18
C ASN A 871 24.41 -25.51 -31.97
N VAL A 872 23.45 -24.59 -31.82
CA VAL A 872 23.35 -23.70 -30.65
C VAL A 872 23.27 -24.50 -29.35
N TYR A 873 22.33 -25.45 -29.25
CA TYR A 873 22.15 -26.26 -28.04
C TYR A 873 23.31 -27.25 -27.80
N SER A 874 23.96 -27.73 -28.86
CA SER A 874 25.18 -28.55 -28.73
C SER A 874 26.34 -27.74 -28.15
N SER A 875 26.53 -26.50 -28.62
CA SER A 875 27.51 -25.56 -28.07
C SER A 875 27.18 -25.16 -26.63
N LEU A 876 25.90 -24.94 -26.31
CA LEU A 876 25.45 -24.69 -24.94
C LEU A 876 25.81 -25.85 -24.00
N ALA A 877 25.53 -27.09 -24.41
CA ALA A 877 25.86 -28.28 -23.62
C ALA A 877 27.38 -28.39 -23.37
N LEU A 878 28.20 -28.07 -24.37
CA LEU A 878 29.66 -28.00 -24.22
C LEU A 878 30.05 -26.91 -23.21
N CYS A 879 29.48 -25.70 -23.31
CA CYS A 879 29.73 -24.62 -22.35
C CYS A 879 29.38 -25.04 -20.92
N MET A 880 28.27 -25.76 -20.73
CA MET A 880 27.88 -26.26 -19.41
C MET A 880 28.88 -27.24 -18.83
N PHE A 881 29.39 -28.17 -19.65
CA PHE A 881 30.42 -29.12 -19.23
C PHE A 881 31.75 -28.40 -18.88
N VAL A 882 32.16 -27.45 -19.71
CA VAL A 882 33.40 -26.69 -19.50
C VAL A 882 33.30 -25.76 -18.29
N ALA A 883 32.14 -25.13 -18.07
CA ALA A 883 31.88 -24.34 -16.87
C ALA A 883 31.89 -25.20 -15.60
N ALA A 884 31.32 -26.41 -15.65
CA ALA A 884 31.40 -27.37 -14.55
C ALA A 884 32.84 -27.79 -14.26
N ALA A 885 33.67 -28.00 -15.29
CA ALA A 885 35.10 -28.27 -15.11
C ALA A 885 35.83 -27.07 -14.48
N GLY A 886 35.52 -25.83 -14.89
CA GLY A 886 36.07 -24.62 -14.27
C GLY A 886 35.70 -24.48 -12.79
N ALA A 887 34.43 -24.68 -12.47
CA ALA A 887 33.94 -24.73 -11.09
C ALA A 887 34.66 -25.81 -10.25
N TYR A 888 34.82 -27.02 -10.79
CA TYR A 888 35.53 -28.11 -10.13
C TYR A 888 37.00 -27.79 -9.87
N VAL A 889 37.69 -27.21 -10.85
CA VAL A 889 39.09 -26.76 -10.70
C VAL A 889 39.22 -25.75 -9.57
N HIS A 890 38.28 -24.81 -9.44
CA HIS A 890 38.28 -23.85 -8.31
C HIS A 890 38.19 -24.57 -6.96
N VAL A 891 37.17 -25.44 -6.80
CA VAL A 891 36.89 -26.15 -5.54
C VAL A 891 38.08 -27.03 -5.11
N VAL A 892 38.76 -27.69 -6.06
CA VAL A 892 39.89 -28.59 -5.76
C VAL A 892 41.18 -27.84 -5.52
N THR A 893 41.50 -26.86 -6.36
CA THR A 893 42.83 -26.23 -6.30
C THR A 893 42.92 -25.13 -5.24
N ARG A 894 41.80 -24.45 -4.91
CA ARG A 894 41.74 -23.25 -4.04
C ARG A 894 42.79 -22.16 -4.35
N PHE A 895 43.48 -22.28 -5.49
CA PHE A 895 44.69 -21.52 -5.81
C PHE A 895 44.34 -20.14 -6.38
N PHE A 896 43.20 -20.05 -7.07
CA PHE A 896 42.58 -18.79 -7.44
C PHE A 896 41.51 -18.48 -6.41
N GLN A 897 41.78 -17.57 -5.46
CA GLN A 897 40.72 -16.85 -4.76
C GLN A 897 39.93 -16.06 -5.82
N GLY A 898 38.93 -16.73 -6.40
CA GLY A 898 38.23 -16.39 -7.64
C GLY A 898 37.35 -15.15 -7.51
N GLY A 899 38.01 -14.00 -7.39
CA GLY A 899 37.40 -12.68 -7.43
C GLY A 899 37.61 -12.00 -8.79
N LEU A 900 38.20 -10.81 -8.75
CA LEU A 900 38.32 -9.91 -9.91
C LEU A 900 39.05 -10.54 -11.12
N LEU A 901 40.05 -11.41 -10.90
CA LEU A 901 40.86 -11.97 -11.99
C LEU A 901 40.08 -12.93 -12.91
N THR A 902 39.22 -13.78 -12.35
CA THR A 902 38.36 -14.68 -13.13
C THR A 902 37.26 -13.89 -13.85
N MET A 903 36.76 -12.82 -13.24
CA MET A 903 35.85 -11.86 -13.88
C MET A 903 36.52 -11.18 -15.09
N LEU A 904 37.72 -10.62 -14.92
CA LEU A 904 38.50 -10.01 -16.00
C LEU A 904 38.83 -11.02 -17.11
N GLY A 905 39.15 -12.27 -16.76
CA GLY A 905 39.37 -13.35 -17.71
C GLY A 905 38.12 -13.65 -18.56
N SER A 906 36.95 -13.74 -17.93
CA SER A 906 35.68 -13.94 -18.65
C SER A 906 35.34 -12.77 -19.58
N LEU A 907 35.50 -11.52 -19.11
CA LEU A 907 35.30 -10.31 -19.92
C LEU A 907 36.28 -10.21 -21.10
N ALA A 908 37.56 -10.55 -20.88
CA ALA A 908 38.56 -10.58 -21.93
C ALA A 908 38.22 -11.62 -23.02
N MET A 909 37.79 -12.82 -22.63
CA MET A 909 37.36 -13.85 -23.59
C MET A 909 36.08 -13.43 -24.35
N MET A 910 35.14 -12.76 -23.66
CA MET A 910 33.93 -12.22 -24.30
C MET A 910 34.27 -11.13 -25.33
N ALA A 911 35.12 -10.15 -24.95
CA ALA A 911 35.58 -9.12 -25.87
C ALA A 911 36.35 -9.72 -27.05
N TRP A 912 37.19 -10.73 -26.80
CA TRP A 912 37.93 -11.43 -27.85
C TRP A 912 37.00 -12.19 -28.82
N LEU A 913 35.90 -12.77 -28.31
CA LEU A 913 34.87 -13.40 -29.13
C LEU A 913 34.12 -12.36 -29.98
N ALA A 914 33.77 -11.20 -29.42
CA ALA A 914 33.11 -10.11 -30.15
C ALA A 914 34.00 -9.52 -31.27
N LEU A 915 35.32 -9.42 -31.03
CA LEU A 915 36.29 -8.88 -31.99
C LEU A 915 36.68 -9.86 -33.11
N THR A 916 36.32 -11.14 -33.00
CA THR A 916 36.66 -12.15 -34.02
C THR A 916 35.48 -12.32 -34.99
N PRO A 917 35.56 -11.87 -36.25
CA PRO A 917 34.42 -11.96 -37.18
C PRO A 917 34.02 -13.41 -37.49
N HIS A 918 32.71 -13.63 -37.73
CA HIS A 918 32.14 -14.94 -38.06
C HIS A 918 32.53 -15.34 -39.51
N SER A 919 33.30 -16.42 -39.63
CA SER A 919 33.71 -17.02 -40.90
C SER A 919 33.93 -18.54 -40.70
N PRO A 920 33.70 -19.39 -41.71
CA PRO A 920 33.98 -20.83 -41.63
C PRO A 920 35.43 -21.16 -41.21
N GLN A 921 36.38 -20.27 -41.47
CA GLN A 921 37.79 -20.43 -41.10
C GLN A 921 38.06 -20.07 -39.63
N THR A 922 37.25 -19.18 -39.04
CA THR A 922 37.41 -18.70 -37.66
C THR A 922 36.55 -19.49 -36.66
N GLU A 923 35.67 -20.37 -37.13
CA GLU A 923 34.73 -21.16 -36.34
C GLU A 923 35.41 -21.96 -35.21
N LYS A 924 36.45 -22.75 -35.53
CA LYS A 924 37.20 -23.53 -34.52
C LYS A 924 37.86 -22.64 -33.46
N LYS A 925 38.37 -21.48 -33.88
CA LYS A 925 38.99 -20.50 -32.98
C LYS A 925 37.93 -19.88 -32.05
N ARG A 926 36.77 -19.48 -32.59
CA ARG A 926 35.63 -18.95 -31.83
C ARG A 926 35.09 -19.96 -30.82
N MET A 927 35.01 -21.24 -31.19
CA MET A 927 34.64 -22.33 -30.26
C MET A 927 35.65 -22.51 -29.12
N GLY A 928 36.95 -22.36 -29.41
CA GLY A 928 38.00 -22.34 -28.39
C GLY A 928 37.87 -21.15 -27.43
N ILE A 929 37.61 -19.95 -27.95
CA ILE A 929 37.39 -18.74 -27.14
C ILE A 929 36.11 -18.88 -26.28
N LEU A 930 35.02 -19.41 -26.85
CA LEU A 930 33.78 -19.69 -26.13
C LEU A 930 34.00 -20.69 -24.98
N SER A 931 34.78 -21.74 -25.21
CA SER A 931 35.16 -22.69 -24.15
C SER A 931 35.98 -22.02 -23.06
N GLY A 932 36.93 -21.14 -23.43
CA GLY A 932 37.67 -20.31 -22.46
C GLY A 932 36.75 -19.40 -21.64
N PHE A 933 35.80 -18.73 -22.29
CA PHE A 933 34.79 -17.91 -21.63
C PHE A 933 33.94 -18.73 -20.63
N ALA A 934 33.46 -19.91 -21.03
CA ALA A 934 32.69 -20.79 -20.16
C ALA A 934 33.53 -21.29 -18.96
N PHE A 935 34.81 -21.63 -19.18
CA PHE A 935 35.72 -22.06 -18.13
C PHE A 935 35.96 -20.97 -17.08
N PHE A 936 36.26 -19.73 -17.50
CA PHE A 936 36.44 -18.60 -16.57
C PHE A 936 35.15 -18.21 -15.86
N THR A 937 34.00 -18.33 -16.53
CA THR A 937 32.69 -18.13 -15.92
C THR A 937 32.43 -19.18 -14.83
N GLY A 938 32.78 -20.45 -15.09
CA GLY A 938 32.74 -21.54 -14.11
C GLY A 938 33.65 -21.30 -12.90
N LEU A 939 34.90 -20.85 -13.13
CA LEU A 939 35.82 -20.46 -12.05
C LEU A 939 35.25 -19.31 -11.19
N GLY A 940 34.52 -18.37 -11.81
CA GLY A 940 33.86 -17.26 -11.11
C GLY A 940 32.69 -17.67 -10.21
N LEU A 941 32.10 -18.86 -10.42
CA LEU A 941 31.11 -19.41 -9.49
C LEU A 941 31.72 -20.00 -8.22
N GLY A 942 33.05 -20.19 -8.20
CA GLY A 942 33.80 -20.82 -7.12
C GLY A 942 33.46 -20.34 -5.71
N PRO A 943 33.55 -19.03 -5.39
CA PRO A 943 33.24 -18.53 -4.05
C PRO A 943 31.81 -18.80 -3.59
N LEU A 944 30.85 -18.77 -4.53
CA LEU A 944 29.47 -19.13 -4.24
C LEU A 944 29.34 -20.64 -3.98
N MET A 945 30.05 -21.47 -4.73
CA MET A 945 30.07 -22.92 -4.50
C MET A 945 30.69 -23.26 -3.15
N ASP A 946 31.79 -22.63 -2.75
CA ASP A 946 32.38 -22.82 -1.43
C ASP A 946 31.37 -22.46 -0.31
N TYR A 947 30.63 -21.36 -0.48
CA TYR A 947 29.54 -21.01 0.44
C TYR A 947 28.44 -22.08 0.47
N VAL A 948 27.96 -22.54 -0.68
CA VAL A 948 26.89 -23.55 -0.76
C VAL A 948 27.35 -24.89 -0.18
N ILE A 949 28.59 -25.31 -0.44
CA ILE A 949 29.20 -26.54 0.13
C ILE A 949 29.27 -26.45 1.65
N SER A 950 29.58 -25.26 2.20
CA SER A 950 29.58 -25.04 3.65
C SER A 950 28.18 -25.11 4.28
N VAL A 951 27.12 -24.91 3.50
CA VAL A 951 25.72 -25.03 3.96
C VAL A 951 25.23 -26.47 3.77
N ASN A 952 25.13 -26.94 2.52
CA ASN A 952 24.73 -28.29 2.16
C ASN A 952 25.15 -28.59 0.70
N PRO A 953 26.06 -29.55 0.44
CA PRO A 953 26.56 -29.83 -0.90
C PRO A 953 25.50 -30.38 -1.87
N SER A 954 24.41 -30.99 -1.36
CA SER A 954 23.31 -31.50 -2.22
C SER A 954 22.55 -30.40 -2.96
N ILE A 955 22.66 -29.15 -2.48
CA ILE A 955 22.04 -27.98 -3.11
C ILE A 955 22.59 -27.75 -4.51
N ILE A 956 23.86 -28.04 -4.77
CA ILE A 956 24.47 -27.84 -6.09
C ILE A 956 23.77 -28.69 -7.14
N VAL A 957 23.58 -29.98 -6.86
CA VAL A 957 22.91 -30.92 -7.75
C VAL A 957 21.43 -30.55 -7.91
N THR A 958 20.77 -30.18 -6.82
CA THR A 958 19.37 -29.77 -6.82
C THR A 958 19.15 -28.50 -7.64
N ALA A 959 20.02 -27.50 -7.48
CA ALA A 959 19.97 -26.26 -8.25
C ALA A 959 20.22 -26.52 -9.74
N PHE A 960 21.16 -27.41 -10.08
CA PHE A 960 21.43 -27.76 -11.47
C PHE A 960 20.22 -28.44 -12.13
N LEU A 961 19.64 -29.46 -11.47
CA LEU A 961 18.44 -30.13 -11.96
C LEU A 961 17.25 -29.16 -12.07
N GLY A 962 17.07 -28.30 -11.07
CA GLY A 962 16.05 -27.25 -11.09
C GLY A 962 16.22 -26.29 -12.27
N THR A 963 17.44 -25.80 -12.50
CA THR A 963 17.74 -24.96 -13.67
C THR A 963 17.48 -25.69 -14.97
N SER A 964 17.90 -26.96 -15.10
CA SER A 964 17.66 -27.75 -16.32
C SER A 964 16.17 -27.92 -16.60
N VAL A 965 15.34 -28.19 -15.59
CA VAL A 965 13.89 -28.30 -15.75
C VAL A 965 13.29 -26.96 -16.18
N VAL A 966 13.61 -25.88 -15.47
CA VAL A 966 13.14 -24.52 -15.80
C VAL A 966 13.52 -24.17 -17.24
N PHE A 967 14.80 -24.31 -17.58
CA PHE A 967 15.33 -23.95 -18.88
C PHE A 967 14.66 -24.77 -20.01
N VAL A 968 14.56 -26.09 -19.86
CA VAL A 968 13.90 -26.95 -20.86
C VAL A 968 12.42 -26.59 -21.02
N CYS A 969 11.69 -26.34 -19.93
CA CYS A 969 10.27 -25.96 -20.00
C CYS A 969 10.07 -24.63 -20.76
N PHE A 970 10.85 -23.60 -20.44
CA PHE A 970 10.75 -22.31 -21.10
C PHE A 970 11.25 -22.37 -22.55
N THR A 971 12.35 -23.07 -22.84
CA THR A 971 12.81 -23.32 -24.20
C THR A 971 11.76 -24.04 -25.04
N LEU A 972 11.12 -25.10 -24.52
CA LEU A 972 10.05 -25.79 -25.24
C LEU A 972 8.85 -24.88 -25.46
N SER A 973 8.43 -24.13 -24.45
CA SER A 973 7.35 -23.13 -24.59
C SER A 973 7.66 -22.12 -25.70
N ALA A 974 8.89 -21.62 -25.79
CA ALA A 974 9.34 -20.76 -26.87
C ALA A 974 9.32 -21.47 -28.24
N LEU A 975 9.73 -22.73 -28.33
CA LEU A 975 9.73 -23.49 -29.58
C LEU A 975 8.31 -23.82 -30.10
N TYR A 976 7.34 -23.94 -29.20
CA TYR A 976 5.93 -24.22 -29.54
C TYR A 976 5.10 -22.98 -29.82
N ALA A 977 5.53 -21.82 -29.31
CA ALA A 977 4.81 -20.59 -29.49
C ALA A 977 4.89 -20.11 -30.95
N GLN A 978 3.85 -19.38 -31.38
CA GLN A 978 3.83 -18.78 -32.71
C GLN A 978 5.04 -17.87 -32.90
N ARG A 979 5.62 -17.87 -34.11
CA ARG A 979 6.79 -17.06 -34.45
C ARG A 979 6.58 -15.59 -34.04
N ARG A 980 7.58 -14.98 -33.40
CA ARG A 980 7.60 -13.60 -32.88
C ARG A 980 6.69 -13.32 -31.67
N SER A 981 5.96 -14.30 -31.16
CA SER A 981 5.01 -14.10 -30.07
C SER A 981 5.63 -13.61 -28.76
N TYR A 982 6.88 -13.99 -28.45
CA TYR A 982 7.56 -13.52 -27.23
C TYR A 982 8.55 -12.37 -27.45
N LEU A 983 8.75 -11.91 -28.69
CA LEU A 983 9.71 -10.82 -28.96
C LEU A 983 9.28 -9.48 -28.37
N PHE A 984 7.97 -9.27 -28.12
CA PHE A 984 7.50 -8.05 -27.45
C PHE A 984 8.00 -7.94 -26.00
N LEU A 985 8.35 -9.06 -25.35
CA LEU A 985 8.85 -9.04 -23.97
C LEU A 985 10.21 -8.36 -23.86
N GLY A 986 10.98 -8.23 -24.95
CA GLY A 986 12.34 -7.71 -24.92
C GLY A 986 12.47 -6.36 -24.21
N GLY A 987 11.57 -5.41 -24.52
CA GLY A 987 11.56 -4.10 -23.85
C GLY A 987 11.34 -4.22 -22.34
N THR A 988 10.34 -4.98 -21.93
CA THR A 988 10.00 -5.17 -20.51
C THR A 988 11.09 -5.90 -19.72
N LEU A 989 11.70 -6.94 -20.31
CA LEU A 989 12.76 -7.72 -19.66
C LEU A 989 14.05 -6.89 -19.51
N MET A 990 14.42 -6.13 -20.55
CA MET A 990 15.58 -5.23 -20.50
C MET A 990 15.40 -4.09 -19.49
N SER A 991 14.21 -3.50 -19.41
CA SER A 991 13.90 -2.52 -18.37
C SER A 991 13.97 -3.16 -16.97
N GLY A 992 13.40 -4.35 -16.78
CA GLY A 992 13.48 -5.08 -15.51
C GLY A 992 14.92 -5.41 -15.09
N LEU A 993 15.76 -5.84 -16.02
CA LEU A 993 17.18 -6.09 -15.78
C LEU A 993 17.93 -4.80 -15.38
N SER A 994 17.61 -3.68 -16.03
CA SER A 994 18.21 -2.37 -15.71
C SER A 994 17.84 -1.90 -14.29
N VAL A 995 16.57 -2.09 -13.89
CA VAL A 995 16.11 -1.82 -12.52
C VAL A 995 16.82 -2.71 -11.51
N LEU A 996 16.99 -4.00 -11.82
CA LEU A 996 17.72 -4.93 -10.95
C LEU A 996 19.20 -4.58 -10.80
N LEU A 997 19.82 -4.05 -11.85
CA LEU A 997 21.20 -3.56 -11.80
C LEU A 997 21.31 -2.33 -10.89
N LEU A 998 20.40 -1.37 -11.03
CA LEU A 998 20.33 -0.19 -10.16
C LEU A 998 20.03 -0.60 -8.70
N ALA A 999 19.10 -1.52 -8.47
CA ALA A 999 18.81 -2.06 -7.15
C ALA A 999 20.02 -2.78 -6.54
N SER A 1000 20.81 -3.51 -7.33
CA SER A 1000 22.05 -4.14 -6.86
C SER A 1000 23.10 -3.10 -6.46
N PHE A 1001 23.23 -2.01 -7.24
CA PHE A 1001 24.13 -0.91 -6.91
C PHE A 1001 23.71 -0.20 -5.62
N LEU A 1002 22.42 0.12 -5.47
CA LEU A 1002 21.88 0.72 -4.25
C LEU A 1002 22.06 -0.20 -3.03
N ASN A 1003 21.80 -1.50 -3.20
CA ASN A 1003 21.91 -2.45 -2.11
C ASN A 1003 23.36 -2.65 -1.61
N MET A 1004 24.36 -2.34 -2.45
CA MET A 1004 25.77 -2.33 -2.03
C MET A 1004 26.05 -1.28 -0.95
N PHE A 1005 25.33 -0.15 -0.97
CA PHE A 1005 25.46 0.91 0.05
C PHE A 1005 24.49 0.72 1.22
N LEU A 1006 23.30 0.16 0.96
CA LEU A 1006 22.22 0.04 1.95
C LEU A 1006 22.32 -1.23 2.82
N GLY A 1007 22.94 -2.30 2.32
CA GLY A 1007 23.07 -3.57 3.05
C GLY A 1007 21.74 -4.26 3.38
N SER A 1008 20.67 -3.99 2.62
CA SER A 1008 19.32 -4.47 2.93
C SER A 1008 19.12 -5.94 2.56
N VAL A 1009 18.75 -6.76 3.56
CA VAL A 1009 18.40 -8.17 3.37
C VAL A 1009 17.11 -8.31 2.53
N PHE A 1010 16.20 -7.34 2.62
CA PHE A 1010 14.96 -7.34 1.84
C PHE A 1010 15.23 -7.09 0.35
N LEU A 1011 15.99 -6.03 0.02
CA LEU A 1011 16.37 -5.74 -1.37
C LEU A 1011 17.19 -6.89 -1.97
N PHE A 1012 18.04 -7.52 -1.17
CA PHE A 1012 18.75 -8.73 -1.58
C PHE A 1012 17.79 -9.88 -1.94
N LYS A 1013 16.78 -10.16 -1.12
CA LYS A 1013 15.76 -11.18 -1.42
C LYS A 1013 14.98 -10.83 -2.69
N VAL A 1014 14.51 -9.60 -2.83
CA VAL A 1014 13.80 -9.13 -4.03
C VAL A 1014 14.68 -9.30 -5.27
N HIS A 1015 15.95 -8.88 -5.22
CA HIS A 1015 16.89 -9.00 -6.33
C HIS A 1015 17.10 -10.46 -6.77
N VAL A 1016 17.14 -11.40 -5.81
CA VAL A 1016 17.32 -12.82 -6.09
C VAL A 1016 16.06 -13.43 -6.71
N TYR A 1017 14.87 -13.23 -6.14
CA TYR A 1017 13.62 -13.82 -6.63
C TYR A 1017 13.09 -13.16 -7.92
N LEU A 1018 13.03 -11.82 -7.97
CA LEU A 1018 12.59 -11.09 -9.16
C LEU A 1018 13.57 -11.32 -10.32
N GLY A 1019 14.87 -11.35 -10.02
CA GLY A 1019 15.88 -11.67 -11.02
C GLY A 1019 15.80 -13.10 -11.53
N LEU A 1020 15.28 -14.07 -10.77
CA LEU A 1020 15.03 -15.42 -11.27
C LEU A 1020 13.89 -15.41 -12.29
N ALA A 1021 12.79 -14.74 -11.98
CA ALA A 1021 11.63 -14.61 -12.87
C ALA A 1021 11.98 -13.91 -14.19
N ILE A 1022 12.76 -12.82 -14.13
CA ILE A 1022 13.23 -12.10 -15.32
C ILE A 1022 14.11 -12.99 -16.20
N MET A 1023 15.02 -13.76 -15.62
CA MET A 1023 15.89 -14.67 -16.39
C MET A 1023 15.11 -15.82 -17.03
N CYS A 1024 14.05 -16.31 -16.39
CA CYS A 1024 13.14 -17.27 -17.03
C CYS A 1024 12.44 -16.65 -18.25
N GLY A 1025 12.11 -15.35 -18.18
CA GLY A 1025 11.60 -14.58 -19.31
C GLY A 1025 12.62 -14.39 -20.44
N PHE A 1026 13.90 -14.18 -20.11
CA PHE A 1026 14.97 -14.11 -21.11
C PHE A 1026 15.15 -15.42 -21.87
N VAL A 1027 15.03 -16.59 -21.22
CA VAL A 1027 15.05 -17.88 -21.93
C VAL A 1027 13.96 -17.95 -23.02
N LEU A 1028 12.75 -17.43 -22.76
CA LEU A 1028 11.68 -17.35 -23.76
C LEU A 1028 12.03 -16.39 -24.91
N PHE A 1029 12.48 -15.19 -24.54
CA PHE A 1029 12.79 -14.11 -25.46
C PHE A 1029 13.99 -14.47 -26.36
N ASP A 1030 15.10 -14.91 -25.79
CA ASP A 1030 16.33 -15.25 -26.52
C ASP A 1030 16.13 -16.49 -27.40
N THR A 1031 15.39 -17.51 -26.93
CA THR A 1031 15.06 -18.66 -27.80
C THR A 1031 14.25 -18.22 -29.03
N GLN A 1032 13.27 -17.33 -28.89
CA GLN A 1032 12.52 -16.78 -30.02
C GLN A 1032 13.34 -15.82 -30.89
N LEU A 1033 14.24 -15.03 -30.29
CA LEU A 1033 15.13 -14.11 -31.00
C LEU A 1033 16.15 -14.87 -31.85
N ILE A 1034 16.69 -15.98 -31.34
CA ILE A 1034 17.61 -16.86 -32.08
C ILE A 1034 16.91 -17.48 -33.29
N ILE A 1035 15.66 -17.92 -33.13
CA ILE A 1035 14.85 -18.45 -34.25
C ILE A 1035 14.66 -17.38 -35.31
N GLU A 1036 14.29 -16.15 -34.91
CA GLU A 1036 14.05 -15.05 -35.84
C GLU A 1036 15.34 -14.61 -36.55
N LYS A 1037 16.45 -14.43 -35.82
CA LYS A 1037 17.78 -14.11 -36.38
C LYS A 1037 18.23 -15.17 -37.38
N ALA A 1038 18.08 -16.45 -37.02
CA ALA A 1038 18.42 -17.56 -37.90
C ALA A 1038 17.55 -17.62 -39.17
N GLU A 1039 16.29 -17.17 -39.10
CA GLU A 1039 15.40 -17.07 -40.27
C GLU A 1039 15.69 -15.83 -41.12
N MET A 1040 16.24 -14.76 -40.54
CA MET A 1040 16.74 -13.57 -41.25
C MET A 1040 18.14 -13.77 -41.86
N GLY A 1041 18.75 -14.95 -41.69
CA GLY A 1041 20.04 -15.31 -42.29
C GLY A 1041 21.25 -15.20 -41.37
N ASP A 1042 21.07 -14.78 -40.11
CA ASP A 1042 22.14 -14.80 -39.11
C ASP A 1042 22.34 -16.21 -38.55
N LYS A 1043 23.38 -16.89 -39.04
CA LYS A 1043 23.72 -18.27 -38.68
C LYS A 1043 24.88 -18.37 -37.68
N ASP A 1044 25.18 -17.32 -36.91
CA ASP A 1044 26.23 -17.38 -35.87
C ASP A 1044 25.75 -18.14 -34.62
N TYR A 1045 25.76 -19.47 -34.69
CA TYR A 1045 25.31 -20.33 -33.59
C TYR A 1045 26.19 -20.20 -32.33
N ILE A 1046 27.44 -19.73 -32.49
CA ILE A 1046 28.38 -19.55 -31.38
C ILE A 1046 27.93 -18.36 -30.53
N TRP A 1047 27.62 -17.22 -31.16
CA TRP A 1047 27.11 -16.05 -30.44
C TRP A 1047 25.74 -16.34 -29.81
N HIS A 1048 24.83 -16.97 -30.54
CA HIS A 1048 23.54 -17.38 -30.01
C HIS A 1048 23.64 -18.34 -28.82
N SER A 1049 24.69 -19.17 -28.74
CA SER A 1049 24.92 -20.04 -27.58
C SER A 1049 25.42 -19.28 -26.34
N VAL A 1050 26.01 -18.09 -26.51
CA VAL A 1050 26.43 -17.23 -25.39
C VAL A 1050 25.21 -16.67 -24.67
N ASP A 1051 24.22 -16.16 -25.41
CA ASP A 1051 22.99 -15.59 -24.86
C ASP A 1051 22.29 -16.62 -23.95
N LEU A 1052 22.02 -17.82 -24.47
CA LEU A 1052 21.41 -18.92 -23.71
C LEU A 1052 22.27 -19.45 -22.56
N PHE A 1053 23.60 -19.39 -22.67
CA PHE A 1053 24.51 -19.81 -21.60
C PHE A 1053 24.49 -18.83 -20.42
N LEU A 1054 24.43 -17.52 -20.69
CA LEU A 1054 24.32 -16.49 -19.67
C LEU A 1054 22.99 -16.60 -18.91
N ASP A 1055 21.89 -16.89 -19.61
CA ASP A 1055 20.60 -17.17 -19.00
C ASP A 1055 20.68 -18.37 -18.05
N PHE A 1056 21.20 -19.50 -18.54
CA PHE A 1056 21.31 -20.72 -17.76
C PHE A 1056 22.15 -20.51 -16.49
N ILE A 1057 23.36 -19.94 -16.63
CA ILE A 1057 24.26 -19.69 -15.49
C ILE A 1057 23.64 -18.71 -14.49
N THR A 1058 22.91 -17.71 -14.95
CA THR A 1058 22.27 -16.75 -14.06
C THR A 1058 21.12 -17.37 -13.28
N ILE A 1059 20.29 -18.20 -13.92
CA ILE A 1059 19.24 -18.99 -13.25
C ILE A 1059 19.87 -19.94 -12.22
N PHE A 1060 20.91 -20.68 -12.60
CA PHE A 1060 21.64 -21.60 -11.71
C PHE A 1060 22.21 -20.88 -10.49
N ARG A 1061 22.89 -19.75 -10.68
CA ARG A 1061 23.42 -18.93 -9.59
C ARG A 1061 22.32 -18.49 -8.62
N LYS A 1062 21.19 -18.00 -9.13
CA LYS A 1062 20.07 -17.53 -8.31
C LYS A 1062 19.39 -18.68 -7.55
N LEU A 1063 19.17 -19.83 -8.19
CA LEU A 1063 18.61 -21.01 -7.53
C LEU A 1063 19.51 -21.55 -6.42
N MET A 1064 20.83 -21.59 -6.63
CA MET A 1064 21.77 -21.97 -5.57
C MET A 1064 21.67 -21.05 -4.34
N VAL A 1065 21.61 -19.74 -4.56
CA VAL A 1065 21.47 -18.76 -3.47
C VAL A 1065 20.14 -18.96 -2.72
N ILE A 1066 19.03 -19.13 -3.44
CA ILE A 1066 17.69 -19.35 -2.84
C ILE A 1066 17.70 -20.61 -1.96
N LEU A 1067 18.16 -21.73 -2.50
CA LEU A 1067 18.19 -23.00 -1.79
C LEU A 1067 19.09 -22.95 -0.55
N ALA A 1068 20.28 -22.32 -0.66
CA ALA A 1068 21.19 -22.16 0.47
C ALA A 1068 20.62 -21.25 1.56
N MET A 1069 19.88 -20.19 1.19
CA MET A 1069 19.21 -19.31 2.16
C MET A 1069 18.10 -20.03 2.91
N ASN A 1070 17.31 -20.86 2.23
CA ASN A 1070 16.20 -21.61 2.82
C ASN A 1070 16.71 -22.71 3.75
N GLU A 1071 17.72 -23.48 3.33
CA GLU A 1071 18.33 -24.53 4.16
C GLU A 1071 18.91 -23.96 5.47
N LYS A 1072 19.58 -22.81 5.40
CA LYS A 1072 20.13 -22.12 6.58
C LYS A 1072 19.04 -21.58 7.53
N GLN A 1073 17.85 -21.26 7.03
CA GLN A 1073 16.72 -20.88 7.86
C GLN A 1073 16.09 -22.10 8.54
N ASP A 1074 16.00 -23.22 7.83
CA ASP A 1074 15.44 -24.46 8.36
C ASP A 1074 16.36 -25.12 9.40
N SER A 1075 17.69 -25.06 9.23
CA SER A 1075 18.63 -25.50 10.27
C SER A 1075 18.49 -24.68 11.55
N LYS A 1076 18.44 -23.34 11.45
CA LYS A 1076 18.17 -22.45 12.60
C LYS A 1076 16.83 -22.70 13.28
N ARG A 1077 15.81 -23.13 12.54
CA ARG A 1077 14.49 -23.51 13.09
C ARG A 1077 14.55 -24.85 13.81
N LYS A 1078 15.34 -25.80 13.32
CA LYS A 1078 15.58 -27.09 13.98
C LYS A 1078 16.41 -26.94 15.24
N ASP A 1079 17.44 -26.09 15.24
CA ASP A 1079 18.25 -25.82 16.45
C ASP A 1079 17.50 -25.04 17.54
N ARG A 1080 16.38 -24.40 17.19
CA ARG A 1080 15.49 -23.68 18.12
C ARG A 1080 14.34 -24.53 18.66
N LYS A 1081 14.12 -25.72 18.09
CA LYS A 1081 13.18 -26.73 18.60
C LYS A 1081 13.94 -27.73 19.45
#